data_AF-A0A0Q4DSP5-F1
#
_entry.id   AF-A0A0Q4DSP5-F1
#
_cell.length_a   1.000
_cell.length_b   1.000
_cell.length_c   1.000
_cell.angle_alpha   90.00
_cell.angle_beta   90.00
_cell.angle_gamma   90.00
#
_symmetry.space_group_name_H-M   'P 1'
#
loop_
_entity.id
_entity.type
_entity.pdbx_description
1 polymer ?
#
loop_
_entity_poly.entity_id
_entity_poly.type
_entity_poly.pdbx_seq_one_letter_code
_entity_poly.pdbx_strand_id
1 'polypeptide(L)'
;MLKWLGWIALVGALWAVPAEAEDGYDLWLRYRPLPGAQAETVAAQVTSVVHDERDPTIELAATELTRGLSGLTGRSVAAGNIGDGAIVIGTASSARIAALRLPLQGLGREGFVLRSVKIDGKRVTVVAANSPVGVLYGAFRLLRIAQTTGNLAEVAVVDRPGLGLRMLNHWDNLDRYVERGYAGRSLWDWQKLPGFSDPRYTDYARANASVGINGTVLNNVNASADILKPEFLGKIEKLAGIFRPWGIKVYVSARFSAPIEIGGLKTADPLDPQVAAWWKAKADEIYARIPDFGGFLVKANSEGQPGPGDYKRSHADGANMLAAAVKPHGGIVMWRAFVYANEKPEDRVRQAYSEFEPLDGKFADNVIVQVKNGPIDFQPREPFHPLFGAMPRTPLMMEVQITKEYMGFATHLVYLGTMWQEVLRSDTYRPRKGTTVADVLDTPVRPGALTGMAGVSNIGTDRNWSGSQFDQANWYAFGRLAWNPDDDAREIARDWAAMTWGRAAAEPIVAMMMRSHEAVVDYMMPLGLNHLFATGHHYGPGPWVDDLAREDWNPVYFHKADRNGIGFDRTPSGSNAASQYGPVLAKRFSDPKAVPENLLLWFHHMSWDRRMASGRTLWAELVAHYDRGVAEVAAMQAQWAAMQRQVDAERFAEVSQFLAIQRQEAQWWRDACIAYFAEVSGRPIPAGVTPPPHPASYYKAIRTPWAPGNGK
;
A
#
# COMPACT_ATOMS: atom_id res chain seq x y z
N MET A 1 -50.18 14.78 64.94
CA MET A 1 -48.98 15.63 64.76
C MET A 1 -47.74 14.78 64.95
N LEU A 2 -46.85 14.77 63.95
CA LEU A 2 -45.45 14.30 63.95
C LEU A 2 -45.14 12.89 64.52
N LYS A 3 -44.60 11.99 63.66
CA LYS A 3 -43.19 11.54 63.70
C LYS A 3 -42.89 10.40 62.69
N TRP A 4 -41.89 10.64 61.83
CA TRP A 4 -40.75 9.78 61.43
C TRP A 4 -40.93 8.40 60.73
N LEU A 5 -40.38 8.33 59.50
CA LEU A 5 -39.55 7.28 58.86
C LEU A 5 -39.54 7.64 57.35
N GLY A 6 -38.46 7.93 56.63
CA GLY A 6 -37.08 7.48 56.68
C GLY A 6 -36.79 6.71 55.39
N TRP A 7 -36.30 7.38 54.33
CA TRP A 7 -35.70 6.71 53.17
C TRP A 7 -34.53 7.53 52.62
N ILE A 8 -33.35 6.92 52.71
CA ILE A 8 -32.10 7.28 52.04
C ILE A 8 -32.25 6.89 50.57
N ALA A 9 -32.15 7.85 49.66
CA ALA A 9 -31.95 7.59 48.23
C ALA A 9 -30.54 8.05 47.84
N LEU A 10 -29.63 7.07 47.74
CA LEU A 10 -28.29 7.23 47.21
C LEU A 10 -28.39 7.49 45.70
N VAL A 11 -28.15 8.72 45.26
CA VAL A 11 -28.01 9.03 43.82
C VAL A 11 -26.56 8.78 43.44
N GLY A 12 -26.28 7.57 42.99
CA GLY A 12 -25.05 7.24 42.25
C GLY A 12 -25.16 7.79 40.83
N ALA A 13 -24.81 9.06 40.64
CA ALA A 13 -24.58 9.63 39.32
C ALA A 13 -23.23 9.08 38.81
N LEU A 14 -23.27 7.93 38.14
CA LEU A 14 -22.20 7.49 37.26
C LEU A 14 -22.06 8.56 36.16
N TRP A 15 -20.95 9.29 36.19
CA TRP A 15 -20.50 10.12 35.09
C TRP A 15 -20.14 9.18 33.92
N ALA A 16 -21.14 8.80 33.12
CA ALA A 16 -20.90 8.25 31.81
C ALA A 16 -20.36 9.41 30.96
N VAL A 17 -19.04 9.43 30.76
CA VAL A 17 -18.43 10.24 29.71
C VAL A 17 -19.11 9.80 28.40
N PRO A 18 -19.73 10.70 27.62
CA PRO A 18 -20.32 10.30 26.36
C PRO A 18 -19.21 9.68 25.51
N ALA A 19 -19.39 8.42 25.11
CA ALA A 19 -18.54 7.83 24.10
C ALA A 19 -18.71 8.67 22.84
N GLU A 20 -17.71 9.48 22.48
CA GLU A 20 -17.70 10.12 21.17
C GLU A 20 -17.71 9.01 20.12
N ALA A 21 -18.71 9.03 19.24
CA ALA A 21 -18.82 8.10 18.13
C ALA A 21 -17.58 8.25 17.23
N GLU A 22 -16.87 7.14 16.98
CA GLU A 22 -15.68 7.11 16.13
C GLU A 22 -16.10 6.67 14.72
N ASP A 23 -15.98 7.58 13.75
CA ASP A 23 -16.39 7.35 12.36
C ASP A 23 -15.22 6.97 11.42
N GLY A 24 -14.01 6.87 11.97
CA GLY A 24 -12.79 6.52 11.26
C GLY A 24 -12.15 7.67 10.46
N TYR A 25 -12.71 8.89 10.48
CA TYR A 25 -12.17 10.01 9.70
C TYR A 25 -10.75 10.44 10.12
N ASP A 26 -10.46 10.37 11.42
CA ASP A 26 -9.14 10.75 11.95
C ASP A 26 -8.07 9.67 11.74
N LEU A 27 -8.44 8.52 11.16
CA LEU A 27 -7.55 7.39 10.87
C LEU A 27 -6.78 6.96 12.14
N TRP A 28 -5.44 6.94 12.06
CA TRP A 28 -4.53 6.68 13.15
C TRP A 28 -4.07 7.97 13.88
N LEU A 29 -4.44 9.16 13.38
CA LEU A 29 -4.13 10.45 14.02
C LEU A 29 -5.18 10.84 15.08
N ARG A 30 -5.64 9.83 15.82
CA ARG A 30 -6.64 9.94 16.90
C ARG A 30 -6.00 10.47 18.16
N TYR A 31 -6.00 11.79 18.30
CA TYR A 31 -5.51 12.49 19.49
C TYR A 31 -6.56 12.54 20.60
N ARG A 32 -7.11 11.38 20.96
CA ARG A 32 -8.04 11.24 22.09
C ARG A 32 -7.25 11.19 23.41
N PRO A 33 -7.81 11.66 24.54
CA PRO A 33 -7.13 11.61 25.82
C PRO A 33 -6.63 10.19 26.16
N LEU A 34 -5.36 10.09 26.54
CA LEU A 34 -4.78 8.86 27.06
C LEU A 34 -5.42 8.48 28.41
N PRO A 35 -5.33 7.21 28.85
CA PRO A 35 -5.75 6.82 30.20
C PRO A 35 -5.08 7.69 31.27
N GLY A 36 -5.80 8.06 32.34
CA GLY A 36 -5.43 9.13 33.28
C GLY A 36 -3.95 9.21 33.68
N ALA A 37 -3.37 8.12 34.20
CA ALA A 37 -1.96 8.10 34.61
C ALA A 37 -0.97 8.36 33.45
N GLN A 38 -1.32 7.93 32.22
CA GLN A 38 -0.51 8.15 31.01
C GLN A 38 -0.66 9.58 30.50
N ALA A 39 -1.89 10.11 30.48
CA ALA A 39 -2.13 11.51 30.15
C ALA A 39 -1.36 12.45 31.10
N GLU A 40 -1.37 12.17 32.40
CA GLU A 40 -0.60 12.93 33.40
C GLU A 40 0.92 12.82 33.19
N THR A 41 1.41 11.62 32.87
CA THR A 41 2.83 11.37 32.57
C THR A 41 3.28 12.21 31.36
N VAL A 42 2.54 12.14 30.26
CA VAL A 42 2.85 12.93 29.04
C VAL A 42 2.69 14.43 29.31
N ALA A 43 1.64 14.84 30.03
CA ALA A 43 1.41 16.24 30.38
C ALA A 43 2.55 16.85 31.21
N ALA A 44 3.19 16.07 32.08
CA ALA A 44 4.35 16.52 32.85
C ALA A 44 5.61 16.69 31.99
N GLN A 45 5.65 16.07 30.81
CA GLN A 45 6.79 16.06 29.89
C GLN A 45 6.60 17.00 28.70
N VAL A 46 5.40 17.59 28.57
CA VAL A 46 5.00 18.43 27.43
C VAL A 46 4.29 19.68 27.96
N THR A 47 5.00 20.79 28.01
CA THR A 47 4.48 22.06 28.54
C THR A 47 4.29 23.13 27.46
N SER A 48 5.13 23.13 26.43
CA SER A 48 5.04 24.06 25.30
C SER A 48 5.69 23.48 24.05
N VAL A 49 5.34 24.03 22.88
CA VAL A 49 6.06 23.80 21.63
C VAL A 49 6.80 25.08 21.24
N VAL A 50 8.09 24.97 20.89
CA VAL A 50 8.98 26.11 20.65
C VAL A 50 9.73 25.93 19.33
N HIS A 51 9.69 26.94 18.46
CA HIS A 51 10.52 27.06 17.27
C HIS A 51 10.91 28.52 17.04
N ASP A 52 12.09 28.75 16.49
CA ASP A 52 12.61 30.10 16.19
C ASP A 52 12.56 30.43 14.69
N GLU A 53 12.35 29.41 13.85
CA GLU A 53 12.34 29.53 12.38
C GLU A 53 10.93 29.85 11.86
N ARG A 54 10.87 30.69 10.82
CA ARG A 54 9.65 31.03 10.09
C ARG A 54 9.60 30.26 8.78
N ASP A 55 9.06 29.04 8.82
CA ASP A 55 8.86 28.19 7.64
C ASP A 55 7.47 27.52 7.73
N PRO A 56 6.65 27.53 6.67
CA PRO A 56 5.30 26.94 6.72
C PRO A 56 5.26 25.48 7.17
N THR A 57 6.28 24.69 6.85
CA THR A 57 6.38 23.28 7.24
C THR A 57 6.69 23.12 8.73
N ILE A 58 7.52 24.02 9.29
CA ILE A 58 7.80 24.04 10.74
C ILE A 58 6.57 24.48 11.51
N GLU A 59 5.82 25.47 11.01
CA GLU A 59 4.54 25.90 11.60
C GLU A 59 3.50 24.77 11.60
N LEU A 60 3.44 23.98 10.52
CA LEU A 60 2.60 22.78 10.47
C LEU A 60 3.04 21.73 11.50
N ALA A 61 4.34 21.48 11.64
CA ALA A 61 4.86 20.56 12.64
C ALA A 61 4.52 21.03 14.07
N ALA A 62 4.65 22.33 14.36
CA ALA A 62 4.29 22.92 15.64
C ALA A 62 2.78 22.82 15.92
N THR A 63 1.95 23.10 14.90
CA THR A 63 0.50 23.00 14.98
C THR A 63 0.05 21.56 15.22
N GLU A 64 0.65 20.59 14.52
CA GLU A 64 0.34 19.17 14.69
C GLU A 64 0.73 18.68 16.09
N LEU A 65 1.90 19.05 16.59
CA LEU A 65 2.34 18.73 17.95
C LEU A 65 1.41 19.34 19.00
N THR A 66 1.06 20.62 18.83
CA THR A 66 0.14 21.34 19.71
C THR A 66 -1.22 20.64 19.76
N ARG A 67 -1.83 20.38 18.60
CA ARG A 67 -3.10 19.64 18.51
C ARG A 67 -2.98 18.27 19.15
N GLY A 68 -1.98 17.51 18.74
CA GLY A 68 -1.87 16.10 19.12
C GLY A 68 -1.62 15.93 20.60
N LEU A 69 -0.68 16.68 21.16
CA LEU A 69 -0.35 16.57 22.57
C LEU A 69 -1.42 17.19 23.46
N SER A 70 -2.10 18.24 23.00
CA SER A 70 -3.26 18.76 23.75
C SER A 70 -4.39 17.74 23.82
N GLY A 71 -4.69 17.07 22.70
CA GLY A 71 -5.70 16.02 22.64
C GLY A 71 -5.34 14.81 23.50
N LEU A 72 -4.10 14.30 23.39
CA LEU A 72 -3.63 13.13 24.14
C LEU A 72 -3.55 13.37 25.66
N THR A 73 -3.29 14.61 26.10
CA THR A 73 -3.17 14.94 27.53
C THR A 73 -4.45 15.49 28.15
N GLY A 74 -5.40 15.97 27.32
CA GLY A 74 -6.56 16.74 27.78
C GLY A 74 -6.19 18.11 28.36
N ARG A 75 -4.97 18.61 28.16
CA ARG A 75 -4.48 19.91 28.64
C ARG A 75 -4.06 20.77 27.46
N SER A 76 -4.24 22.09 27.56
CA SER A 76 -3.77 23.00 26.51
C SER A 76 -2.24 23.03 26.46
N VAL A 77 -1.66 22.54 25.36
CA VAL A 77 -0.26 22.75 25.00
C VAL A 77 -0.23 23.88 24.00
N ALA A 78 0.50 24.95 24.29
CA ALA A 78 0.57 26.12 23.42
C ALA A 78 2.00 26.43 22.99
N ALA A 79 2.14 27.33 22.01
CA ALA A 79 3.40 28.00 21.77
C ALA A 79 3.86 28.71 23.06
N GLY A 80 5.15 28.66 23.34
CA GLY A 80 5.66 29.23 24.58
C GLY A 80 7.18 29.41 24.60
N ASN A 81 7.69 29.73 25.78
CA ASN A 81 9.12 29.81 26.03
C ASN A 81 9.66 28.45 26.43
N ILE A 82 10.99 28.33 26.45
CA ILE A 82 11.67 27.15 26.98
C ILE A 82 11.45 27.08 28.49
N GLY A 83 10.91 25.95 28.90
CA GLY A 83 10.75 25.53 30.28
C GLY A 83 10.96 24.02 30.39
N ASP A 84 10.83 23.49 31.61
CA ASP A 84 10.84 22.04 31.80
C ASP A 84 9.64 21.42 31.06
N GLY A 85 9.90 20.38 30.26
CA GLY A 85 8.91 19.73 29.41
C GLY A 85 8.64 20.45 28.08
N ALA A 86 9.41 21.48 27.71
CA ALA A 86 9.24 22.10 26.39
C ALA A 86 9.67 21.14 25.27
N ILE A 87 8.93 21.17 24.17
CA ILE A 87 9.31 20.52 22.90
C ILE A 87 9.91 21.59 21.99
N VAL A 88 11.19 21.44 21.67
CA VAL A 88 11.91 22.37 20.81
C VAL A 88 12.06 21.75 19.43
N ILE A 89 11.56 22.41 18.40
CA ILE A 89 11.64 21.92 17.02
C ILE A 89 12.42 22.90 16.15
N GLY A 90 13.16 22.37 15.17
CA GLY A 90 13.87 23.21 14.20
C GLY A 90 14.89 22.46 13.37
N THR A 91 15.49 23.17 12.42
CA THR A 91 16.53 22.64 11.55
C THR A 91 17.93 22.95 12.06
N ALA A 92 18.95 22.38 11.43
CA ALA A 92 20.34 22.74 11.65
C ALA A 92 20.65 24.25 11.44
N SER A 93 19.78 25.01 10.77
CA SER A 93 19.95 26.46 10.58
C SER A 93 19.51 27.29 11.79
N SER A 94 18.69 26.73 12.68
CA SER A 94 18.37 27.36 13.97
C SER A 94 19.61 27.40 14.86
N ALA A 95 19.98 28.60 15.34
CA ALA A 95 21.12 28.78 16.25
C ALA A 95 20.98 27.92 17.52
N ARG A 96 19.75 27.73 18.00
CA ARG A 96 19.43 26.91 19.16
C ARG A 96 19.69 25.43 18.89
N ILE A 97 19.23 24.92 17.75
CA ILE A 97 19.45 23.53 17.35
C ILE A 97 20.93 23.27 17.06
N ALA A 98 21.61 24.20 16.37
CA ALA A 98 23.03 24.11 16.07
C ALA A 98 23.89 24.01 17.35
N ALA A 99 23.56 24.77 18.40
CA ALA A 99 24.27 24.74 19.67
C ALA A 99 24.23 23.37 20.38
N LEU A 100 23.22 22.54 20.10
CA LEU A 100 23.06 21.21 20.69
C LEU A 100 23.99 20.15 20.09
N ARG A 101 24.60 20.41 18.92
CA ARG A 101 25.51 19.47 18.22
C ARG A 101 24.91 18.06 18.07
N LEU A 102 23.63 18.00 17.70
CA LEU A 102 22.91 16.74 17.46
C LEU A 102 23.49 16.02 16.23
N PRO A 103 23.39 14.67 16.14
CA PRO A 103 23.95 13.88 15.05
C PRO A 103 23.09 14.00 13.78
N LEU A 104 23.09 15.17 13.15
CA LEU A 104 22.31 15.46 11.95
C LEU A 104 23.05 15.08 10.64
N GLN A 105 24.36 14.86 10.72
CA GLN A 105 25.17 14.47 9.57
C GLN A 105 24.71 13.11 9.02
N GLY A 106 24.53 13.02 7.70
CA GLY A 106 24.15 11.78 7.03
C GLY A 106 22.64 11.47 7.02
N LEU A 107 21.80 12.31 7.65
CA LEU A 107 20.33 12.11 7.67
C LEU A 107 19.61 12.57 6.40
N GLY A 108 20.33 13.15 5.44
CA GLY A 108 19.72 13.70 4.22
C GLY A 108 18.74 14.83 4.54
N ARG A 109 17.79 15.07 3.63
CA ARG A 109 16.78 16.14 3.79
C ARG A 109 15.62 15.74 4.70
N GLU A 110 15.28 14.47 4.73
CA GLU A 110 14.04 13.96 5.33
C GLU A 110 14.25 13.29 6.70
N GLY A 111 15.48 12.90 7.04
CA GLY A 111 15.78 12.31 8.34
C GLY A 111 15.80 13.32 9.48
N PHE A 112 15.64 12.80 10.71
CA PHE A 112 15.50 13.60 11.92
C PHE A 112 16.11 12.91 13.15
N VAL A 113 16.24 13.70 14.22
CA VAL A 113 16.65 13.28 15.55
C VAL A 113 15.59 13.69 16.55
N LEU A 114 15.16 12.75 17.39
CA LEU A 114 14.40 13.02 18.60
C LEU A 114 15.31 12.80 19.81
N ARG A 115 15.46 13.82 20.67
CA ARG A 115 16.34 13.68 21.84
C ARG A 115 15.86 14.46 23.04
N SER A 116 15.80 13.82 24.21
CA SER A 116 15.71 14.53 25.48
C SER A 116 17.06 15.12 25.87
N VAL A 117 17.13 16.44 26.10
CA VAL A 117 18.36 17.17 26.44
C VAL A 117 18.07 18.25 27.50
N LYS A 118 19.11 19.01 27.90
CA LYS A 118 18.94 20.23 28.68
C LYS A 118 19.29 21.46 27.84
N ILE A 119 18.42 22.47 27.86
CA ILE A 119 18.70 23.81 27.34
C ILE A 119 18.52 24.78 28.50
N ASP A 120 19.54 25.59 28.80
CA ASP A 120 19.54 26.53 29.94
C ASP A 120 19.14 25.88 31.28
N GLY A 121 19.60 24.64 31.50
CA GLY A 121 19.28 23.84 32.69
C GLY A 121 17.89 23.19 32.69
N LYS A 122 17.02 23.52 31.73
CA LYS A 122 15.66 22.99 31.58
C LYS A 122 15.64 21.71 30.78
N ARG A 123 14.91 20.69 31.27
CA ARG A 123 14.76 19.41 30.55
C ARG A 123 13.77 19.60 29.41
N VAL A 124 14.22 19.35 28.18
CA VAL A 124 13.41 19.52 26.96
C VAL A 124 13.49 18.29 26.07
N THR A 125 12.52 18.12 25.19
CA THR A 125 12.58 17.15 24.08
C THR A 125 12.79 17.90 22.78
N VAL A 126 13.77 17.50 21.99
CA VAL A 126 14.14 18.18 20.74
C VAL A 126 13.74 17.34 19.55
N VAL A 127 13.12 17.97 18.55
CA VAL A 127 12.91 17.44 17.20
C VAL A 127 13.79 18.23 16.24
N ALA A 128 14.88 17.64 15.77
CA ALA A 128 15.85 18.32 14.91
C ALA A 128 16.03 17.59 13.57
N ALA A 129 16.21 18.35 12.50
CA ALA A 129 16.48 17.79 11.17
C ALA A 129 17.38 18.71 10.33
N ASN A 130 17.81 18.25 9.14
CA ASN A 130 18.55 19.10 8.19
C ASN A 130 17.63 20.01 7.36
N SER A 131 16.33 19.70 7.28
CA SER A 131 15.38 20.52 6.54
C SER A 131 13.99 20.50 7.20
N PRO A 132 13.11 21.47 6.89
CA PRO A 132 11.80 21.59 7.51
C PRO A 132 10.93 20.32 7.43
N VAL A 133 10.97 19.58 6.32
CA VAL A 133 10.17 18.35 6.17
C VAL A 133 10.64 17.24 7.11
N GLY A 134 11.94 17.16 7.41
CA GLY A 134 12.44 16.22 8.42
C GLY A 134 11.94 16.56 9.82
N VAL A 135 11.77 17.85 10.14
CA VAL A 135 11.15 18.29 11.41
C VAL A 135 9.69 17.84 11.46
N LEU A 136 8.94 17.97 10.37
CA LEU A 136 7.55 17.51 10.26
C LEU A 136 7.45 15.98 10.48
N TYR A 137 8.30 15.19 9.82
CA TYR A 137 8.31 13.73 10.02
C TYR A 137 8.70 13.35 11.46
N GLY A 138 9.67 14.05 12.05
CA GLY A 138 10.05 13.87 13.45
C GLY A 138 8.94 14.23 14.43
N ALA A 139 8.16 15.27 14.15
CA ALA A 139 6.99 15.64 14.95
C ALA A 139 5.93 14.53 14.94
N PHE A 140 5.61 13.97 13.77
CA PHE A 140 4.72 12.80 13.67
C PHE A 140 5.29 11.55 14.36
N ARG A 141 6.61 11.32 14.28
CA ARG A 141 7.25 10.23 15.05
C ARG A 141 7.08 10.43 16.56
N LEU A 142 7.25 11.64 17.06
CA LEU A 142 7.09 11.95 18.48
C LEU A 142 5.64 11.74 18.95
N LEU A 143 4.66 12.18 18.15
CA LEU A 143 3.24 11.95 18.41
C LEU A 143 2.89 10.46 18.42
N ARG A 144 3.44 9.69 17.48
CA ARG A 144 3.30 8.24 17.48
C ARG A 144 3.85 7.62 18.76
N ILE A 145 5.05 8.00 19.19
CA ILE A 145 5.64 7.51 20.46
C ILE A 145 4.72 7.85 21.64
N ALA A 146 4.16 9.07 21.70
CA ALA A 146 3.21 9.45 22.74
C ALA A 146 1.96 8.56 22.72
N GLN A 147 1.37 8.32 21.55
CA GLN A 147 0.18 7.46 21.38
C GLN A 147 0.44 6.00 21.76
N THR A 148 1.58 5.44 21.36
CA THR A 148 1.83 3.98 21.49
C THR A 148 2.45 3.60 22.82
N THR A 149 3.22 4.50 23.44
CA THR A 149 3.92 4.23 24.71
C THR A 149 3.29 4.93 25.91
N GLY A 150 2.62 6.08 25.71
CA GLY A 150 2.15 6.94 26.80
C GLY A 150 3.29 7.60 27.59
N ASN A 151 4.49 7.71 27.00
CA ASN A 151 5.67 8.26 27.67
C ASN A 151 6.64 8.89 26.66
N LEU A 152 7.11 10.10 26.95
CA LEU A 152 8.11 10.86 26.19
C LEU A 152 9.39 11.14 27.01
N ALA A 153 9.54 10.51 28.18
CA ALA A 153 10.80 10.56 28.92
C ALA A 153 11.91 9.87 28.12
N GLU A 154 13.07 10.52 28.06
CA GLU A 154 14.32 9.92 27.58
C GLU A 154 14.26 9.43 26.12
N VAL A 155 13.43 10.07 25.29
CA VAL A 155 13.38 9.78 23.85
C VAL A 155 14.76 9.98 23.23
N ALA A 156 15.24 8.96 22.51
CA ALA A 156 16.49 8.96 21.78
C ALA A 156 16.30 8.20 20.47
N VAL A 157 15.94 8.91 19.40
CA VAL A 157 15.68 8.36 18.07
C VAL A 157 16.52 9.10 17.04
N VAL A 158 17.14 8.37 16.13
CA VAL A 158 17.75 8.88 14.91
C VAL A 158 17.15 8.05 13.78
N ASP A 159 16.47 8.69 12.85
CA ASP A 159 15.68 8.00 11.84
C ASP A 159 15.78 8.72 10.49
N ARG A 160 15.78 7.98 9.40
CA ARG A 160 15.81 8.49 8.02
C ARG A 160 15.14 7.49 7.09
N PRO A 161 14.52 7.93 5.99
CA PRO A 161 13.94 7.00 5.04
C PRO A 161 15.04 6.22 4.30
N GLY A 162 14.78 4.93 4.03
CA GLY A 162 15.58 4.07 3.14
C GLY A 162 15.28 4.35 1.66
N LEU A 163 14.04 4.69 1.32
CA LEU A 163 13.62 4.96 -0.06
C LEU A 163 13.42 6.46 -0.32
N GLY A 164 13.88 6.95 -1.47
CA GLY A 164 13.75 8.35 -1.87
C GLY A 164 12.34 8.74 -2.34
N LEU A 165 11.64 7.83 -3.02
CA LEU A 165 10.27 8.02 -3.53
C LEU A 165 9.30 7.09 -2.79
N ARG A 166 8.32 7.67 -2.09
CA ARG A 166 7.34 6.92 -1.27
C ARG A 166 5.96 7.40 -1.68
N MET A 167 5.35 6.67 -2.61
CA MET A 167 4.32 7.18 -3.52
C MET A 167 2.95 6.54 -3.31
N LEU A 168 1.87 7.33 -3.38
CA LEU A 168 0.54 6.79 -3.65
C LEU A 168 0.14 6.98 -5.11
N ASN A 169 -0.36 5.92 -5.73
CA ASN A 169 -0.93 5.94 -7.07
C ASN A 169 -2.46 5.86 -6.97
N HIS A 170 -3.16 6.88 -7.50
CA HIS A 170 -4.62 6.91 -7.52
C HIS A 170 -5.13 6.46 -8.87
N TRP A 171 -5.93 5.40 -8.90
CA TRP A 171 -6.57 4.90 -10.12
C TRP A 171 -7.87 5.65 -10.41
N ASP A 172 -7.79 6.98 -10.33
CA ASP A 172 -8.93 7.87 -10.31
C ASP A 172 -9.17 8.46 -11.70
N ASN A 173 -10.38 8.25 -12.21
CA ASN A 173 -10.83 8.86 -13.45
C ASN A 173 -11.29 10.31 -13.23
N LEU A 174 -11.32 11.09 -14.31
CA LEU A 174 -11.67 12.52 -14.25
C LEU A 174 -13.16 12.74 -13.91
N ASP A 175 -14.01 11.73 -14.10
CA ASP A 175 -15.42 11.71 -13.66
C ASP A 175 -15.58 11.31 -12.17
N ARG A 176 -14.47 11.09 -11.48
CA ARG A 176 -14.34 10.65 -10.07
C ARG A 176 -14.72 9.19 -9.81
N TYR A 177 -14.96 8.38 -10.83
CA TYR A 177 -14.93 6.93 -10.66
C TYR A 177 -13.50 6.50 -10.33
N VAL A 178 -13.35 5.49 -9.47
CA VAL A 178 -12.05 4.93 -9.10
C VAL A 178 -12.02 3.49 -9.61
N GLU A 179 -11.11 3.21 -10.54
CA GLU A 179 -10.89 1.87 -11.05
C GLU A 179 -10.31 1.01 -9.91
N ARG A 180 -11.01 -0.09 -9.58
CA ARG A 180 -10.73 -0.92 -8.40
C ARG A 180 -10.79 -0.14 -7.08
N GLY A 181 -11.68 0.87 -7.04
CA GLY A 181 -11.99 1.63 -5.83
C GLY A 181 -13.15 1.01 -5.05
N TYR A 182 -12.94 0.83 -3.75
CA TYR A 182 -13.91 0.20 -2.84
C TYR A 182 -14.28 1.11 -1.65
N ALA A 183 -13.96 2.41 -1.75
CA ALA A 183 -14.06 3.38 -0.67
C ALA A 183 -14.76 4.68 -1.11
N GLY A 184 -15.73 4.57 -2.03
CA GLY A 184 -16.45 5.69 -2.61
C GLY A 184 -15.78 6.27 -3.86
N ARG A 185 -16.01 7.56 -4.13
CA ARG A 185 -15.49 8.28 -5.31
C ARG A 185 -14.08 8.81 -5.06
N SER A 186 -13.43 9.25 -6.14
CA SER A 186 -12.18 10.02 -6.05
C SER A 186 -12.33 11.21 -5.10
N LEU A 187 -11.30 11.43 -4.29
CA LEU A 187 -11.19 12.61 -3.43
C LEU A 187 -11.17 13.90 -4.26
N TRP A 188 -10.58 13.88 -5.46
CA TRP A 188 -10.37 15.06 -6.28
C TRP A 188 -11.69 15.54 -6.88
N ASP A 189 -12.31 16.56 -6.28
CA ASP A 189 -13.52 17.17 -6.83
C ASP A 189 -13.17 18.11 -8.00
N TRP A 190 -12.83 17.51 -9.15
CA TRP A 190 -12.39 18.23 -10.34
C TRP A 190 -13.37 19.32 -10.79
N GLN A 191 -14.68 19.12 -10.62
CA GLN A 191 -15.66 20.15 -11.00
C GLN A 191 -15.48 21.43 -10.18
N LYS A 192 -15.27 21.31 -8.86
CA LYS A 192 -15.17 22.46 -7.96
C LYS A 192 -13.79 23.08 -7.88
N LEU A 193 -12.74 22.31 -8.19
CA LEU A 193 -11.38 22.83 -8.28
C LEU A 193 -11.23 23.80 -9.47
N PRO A 194 -10.37 24.84 -9.39
CA PRO A 194 -9.61 25.25 -8.20
C PRO A 194 -10.38 26.19 -7.25
N GLY A 195 -11.63 26.54 -7.58
CA GLY A 195 -12.43 27.55 -6.85
C GLY A 195 -12.82 27.15 -5.43
N PHE A 196 -12.87 25.85 -5.12
CA PHE A 196 -13.10 25.31 -3.78
C PHE A 196 -11.98 24.33 -3.40
N SER A 197 -11.56 24.39 -2.13
CA SER A 197 -10.62 23.44 -1.53
C SER A 197 -11.33 22.71 -0.42
N ASP A 198 -11.61 21.43 -0.65
CA ASP A 198 -12.14 20.55 0.39
C ASP A 198 -11.10 20.42 1.50
N PRO A 199 -11.45 20.65 2.79
CA PRO A 199 -10.53 20.44 3.91
C PRO A 199 -9.89 19.05 3.93
N ARG A 200 -10.56 18.03 3.35
CA ARG A 200 -10.03 16.68 3.18
C ARG A 200 -8.73 16.62 2.38
N TYR A 201 -8.44 17.61 1.52
CA TYR A 201 -7.16 17.67 0.82
C TYR A 201 -6.00 17.88 1.80
N THR A 202 -6.19 18.74 2.80
CA THR A 202 -5.21 18.94 3.88
C THR A 202 -5.12 17.70 4.76
N ASP A 203 -6.25 17.07 5.12
CA ASP A 203 -6.23 15.86 5.94
C ASP A 203 -5.61 14.65 5.23
N TYR A 204 -5.78 14.54 3.91
CA TYR A 204 -5.05 13.60 3.07
C TYR A 204 -3.54 13.83 3.15
N ALA A 205 -3.10 15.09 3.00
CA ALA A 205 -1.68 15.44 3.08
C ALA A 205 -1.10 15.15 4.48
N ARG A 206 -1.86 15.44 5.53
CA ARG A 206 -1.54 15.12 6.92
C ARG A 206 -1.33 13.63 7.15
N ALA A 207 -2.29 12.79 6.72
CA ALA A 207 -2.22 11.35 6.89
C ALA A 207 -0.99 10.77 6.18
N ASN A 208 -0.73 11.17 4.94
CA ASN A 208 0.45 10.75 4.19
C ASN A 208 1.77 11.18 4.83
N ALA A 209 1.90 12.46 5.23
CA ALA A 209 3.10 12.97 5.87
C ALA A 209 3.38 12.26 7.21
N SER A 210 2.34 11.83 7.93
CA SER A 210 2.50 11.12 9.21
C SER A 210 3.18 9.75 9.12
N VAL A 211 3.13 9.14 7.94
CA VAL A 211 3.82 7.88 7.62
C VAL A 211 4.93 8.09 6.58
N GLY A 212 5.31 9.35 6.30
CA GLY A 212 6.45 9.71 5.46
C GLY A 212 6.23 9.61 3.95
N ILE A 213 5.01 9.39 3.47
CA ILE A 213 4.70 9.41 2.02
C ILE A 213 4.98 10.83 1.49
N ASN A 214 5.74 10.92 0.39
CA ASN A 214 6.25 12.19 -0.14
C ASN A 214 5.85 12.46 -1.59
N GLY A 215 5.00 11.62 -2.18
CA GLY A 215 4.44 11.92 -3.49
C GLY A 215 3.13 11.20 -3.78
N THR A 216 2.38 11.78 -4.72
CA THR A 216 1.08 11.26 -5.14
C THR A 216 0.87 11.42 -6.64
N VAL A 217 0.48 10.34 -7.31
CA VAL A 217 0.00 10.37 -8.70
C VAL A 217 -1.52 10.52 -8.67
N LEU A 218 -2.05 11.62 -9.21
CA LEU A 218 -3.44 12.04 -8.98
C LEU A 218 -4.49 11.29 -9.82
N ASN A 219 -4.10 10.66 -10.92
CA ASN A 219 -5.03 10.12 -11.90
C ASN A 219 -4.65 8.72 -12.38
N ASN A 220 -5.66 8.04 -12.91
CA ASN A 220 -5.57 6.67 -13.37
C ASN A 220 -4.43 6.43 -14.36
N VAL A 221 -3.77 5.27 -14.22
CA VAL A 221 -2.75 4.76 -15.14
C VAL A 221 -3.34 4.45 -16.52
N ASN A 222 -4.62 4.11 -16.59
CA ASN A 222 -5.42 4.14 -17.83
C ASN A 222 -5.76 5.61 -18.17
N ALA A 223 -4.71 6.40 -18.43
CA ALA A 223 -4.78 7.86 -18.41
C ALA A 223 -5.62 8.43 -19.57
N SER A 224 -6.38 9.49 -19.28
CA SER A 224 -6.93 10.41 -20.28
C SER A 224 -5.90 11.52 -20.57
N ALA A 225 -5.73 11.91 -21.83
CA ALA A 225 -4.88 13.03 -22.20
C ALA A 225 -5.39 14.37 -21.63
N ASP A 226 -6.68 14.48 -21.30
CA ASP A 226 -7.30 15.72 -20.82
C ASP A 226 -6.69 16.25 -19.53
N ILE A 227 -6.09 15.39 -18.70
CA ILE A 227 -5.38 15.80 -17.47
C ILE A 227 -4.25 16.82 -17.75
N LEU A 228 -3.72 16.84 -18.98
CA LEU A 228 -2.64 17.73 -19.43
C LEU A 228 -3.15 19.05 -20.05
N LYS A 229 -4.48 19.25 -20.14
CA LYS A 229 -5.07 20.48 -20.66
C LYS A 229 -5.05 21.61 -19.62
N PRO A 230 -5.01 22.89 -20.03
CA PRO A 230 -4.88 24.03 -19.12
C PRO A 230 -5.90 24.06 -17.97
N GLU A 231 -7.15 23.65 -18.23
CA GLU A 231 -8.22 23.61 -17.24
C GLU A 231 -7.96 22.61 -16.10
N PHE A 232 -7.27 21.49 -16.36
CA PHE A 232 -6.86 20.54 -15.32
C PHE A 232 -5.56 20.96 -14.66
N LEU A 233 -4.62 21.58 -15.39
CA LEU A 233 -3.38 22.07 -14.81
C LEU A 233 -3.62 23.08 -13.67
N GLY A 234 -4.59 23.98 -13.80
CA GLY A 234 -4.97 24.89 -12.71
C GLY A 234 -5.57 24.18 -11.48
N LYS A 235 -6.23 23.04 -11.67
CA LYS A 235 -6.76 22.21 -10.58
C LYS A 235 -5.64 21.45 -9.87
N ILE A 236 -4.69 20.91 -10.63
CA ILE A 236 -3.50 20.22 -10.11
C ILE A 236 -2.61 21.21 -9.36
N GLU A 237 -2.42 22.42 -9.88
CA GLU A 237 -1.67 23.50 -9.21
C GLU A 237 -2.23 23.80 -7.82
N LYS A 238 -3.57 23.85 -7.69
CA LYS A 238 -4.24 24.06 -6.41
C LYS A 238 -3.95 22.93 -5.42
N LEU A 239 -4.03 21.68 -5.86
CA LEU A 239 -3.71 20.50 -5.03
C LEU A 239 -2.23 20.50 -4.63
N ALA A 240 -1.33 20.76 -5.58
CA ALA A 240 0.11 20.88 -5.33
C ALA A 240 0.41 21.94 -4.26
N GLY A 241 -0.27 23.09 -4.31
CA GLY A 241 -0.17 24.15 -3.31
C GLY A 241 -0.54 23.70 -1.89
N ILE A 242 -1.57 22.86 -1.77
CA ILE A 242 -2.01 22.31 -0.48
C ILE A 242 -1.02 21.26 0.04
N PHE A 243 -0.45 20.45 -0.85
CA PHE A 243 0.39 19.31 -0.49
C PHE A 243 1.86 19.67 -0.23
N ARG A 244 2.37 20.71 -0.90
CA ARG A 244 3.76 21.17 -0.80
C ARG A 244 4.29 21.37 0.62
N PRO A 245 3.60 22.09 1.54
CA PRO A 245 4.13 22.28 2.89
C PRO A 245 4.09 21.00 3.74
N TRP A 246 3.44 19.93 3.28
CA TRP A 246 3.50 18.59 3.88
C TRP A 246 4.63 17.73 3.31
N GLY A 247 5.44 18.27 2.40
CA GLY A 247 6.52 17.55 1.73
C GLY A 247 6.06 16.59 0.63
N ILE A 248 4.84 16.76 0.12
CA ILE A 248 4.25 15.86 -0.89
C ILE A 248 4.28 16.52 -2.26
N LYS A 249 5.02 15.91 -3.20
CA LYS A 249 5.01 16.32 -4.61
C LYS A 249 3.84 15.68 -5.36
N VAL A 250 3.29 16.41 -6.34
CA VAL A 250 2.27 15.88 -7.24
C VAL A 250 2.87 15.36 -8.54
N TYR A 251 2.30 14.28 -9.03
CA TYR A 251 2.62 13.60 -10.27
C TYR A 251 1.32 13.33 -11.02
N VAL A 252 1.39 13.12 -12.33
CA VAL A 252 0.24 12.65 -13.12
C VAL A 252 0.61 11.45 -13.97
N SER A 253 -0.33 10.53 -14.14
CA SER A 253 -0.24 9.49 -15.15
C SER A 253 -0.38 10.14 -16.52
N ALA A 254 0.67 10.07 -17.34
CA ALA A 254 0.70 10.65 -18.67
C ALA A 254 0.21 9.65 -19.71
N ARG A 255 -0.67 10.10 -20.61
CA ARG A 255 -1.10 9.31 -21.77
C ARG A 255 -0.07 9.47 -22.90
N PHE A 256 0.56 8.37 -23.33
CA PHE A 256 1.65 8.41 -24.31
C PHE A 256 1.26 9.06 -25.65
N SER A 257 0.01 8.82 -26.10
CA SER A 257 -0.58 9.37 -27.33
C SER A 257 -1.14 10.80 -27.21
N ALA A 258 -0.95 11.48 -26.08
CA ALA A 258 -1.41 12.86 -25.89
C ALA A 258 -0.99 13.85 -27.01
N PRO A 259 0.21 13.76 -27.63
CA PRO A 259 0.56 14.62 -28.78
C PRO A 259 -0.43 14.53 -29.94
N ILE A 260 -1.07 13.38 -30.14
CA ILE A 260 -2.12 13.20 -31.15
C ILE A 260 -3.43 13.80 -30.63
N GLU A 261 -3.89 13.31 -29.48
CA GLU A 261 -5.24 13.56 -28.98
C GLU A 261 -5.52 15.03 -28.62
N ILE A 262 -4.52 15.70 -28.03
CA ILE A 262 -4.65 17.09 -27.57
C ILE A 262 -3.59 18.02 -28.16
N GLY A 263 -2.61 17.47 -28.90
CA GLY A 263 -1.56 18.23 -29.58
C GLY A 263 -1.76 18.40 -31.09
N GLY A 264 -2.65 17.61 -31.71
CA GLY A 264 -2.91 17.66 -33.15
C GLY A 264 -1.80 17.09 -34.04
N LEU A 265 -0.82 16.39 -33.47
CA LEU A 265 0.20 15.69 -34.24
C LEU A 265 -0.39 14.44 -34.90
N LYS A 266 0.25 13.97 -35.98
CA LYS A 266 -0.17 12.75 -36.70
C LYS A 266 0.41 11.47 -36.10
N THR A 267 1.33 11.58 -35.15
CA THR A 267 2.08 10.48 -34.56
C THR A 267 2.43 10.78 -33.10
N ALA A 268 2.74 9.73 -32.35
CA ALA A 268 3.36 9.79 -31.03
C ALA A 268 4.66 8.95 -30.97
N ASP A 269 5.31 8.71 -32.12
CA ASP A 269 6.63 8.07 -32.17
C ASP A 269 7.64 8.88 -31.34
N PRO A 270 8.23 8.31 -30.27
CA PRO A 270 9.15 9.04 -29.40
C PRO A 270 10.44 9.50 -30.09
N LEU A 271 10.75 8.97 -31.29
CA LEU A 271 11.90 9.42 -32.08
C LEU A 271 11.53 10.50 -33.12
N ASP A 272 10.25 10.87 -33.25
CA ASP A 272 9.84 12.00 -34.07
C ASP A 272 10.18 13.34 -33.36
N PRO A 273 10.95 14.24 -33.99
CA PRO A 273 11.33 15.51 -33.37
C PRO A 273 10.15 16.39 -32.94
N GLN A 274 9.01 16.32 -33.64
CA GLN A 274 7.81 17.09 -33.29
C GLN A 274 7.16 16.56 -32.01
N VAL A 275 7.18 15.24 -31.80
CA VAL A 275 6.67 14.60 -30.57
C VAL A 275 7.54 14.99 -29.38
N ALA A 276 8.86 14.92 -29.53
CA ALA A 276 9.79 15.35 -28.48
C ALA A 276 9.63 16.85 -28.15
N ALA A 277 9.48 17.71 -29.17
CA ALA A 277 9.24 19.13 -28.98
C ALA A 277 7.90 19.41 -28.27
N TRP A 278 6.84 18.67 -28.59
CA TRP A 278 5.55 18.78 -27.94
C TRP A 278 5.63 18.44 -26.45
N TRP A 279 6.26 17.32 -26.09
CA TRP A 279 6.42 16.92 -24.70
C TRP A 279 7.30 17.90 -23.92
N LYS A 280 8.36 18.43 -24.54
CA LYS A 280 9.17 19.49 -23.93
C LYS A 280 8.31 20.73 -23.62
N ALA A 281 7.54 21.22 -24.60
CA ALA A 281 6.69 22.40 -24.40
C ALA A 281 5.61 22.14 -23.34
N LYS A 282 5.02 20.94 -23.31
CA LYS A 282 4.04 20.57 -22.30
C LYS A 282 4.67 20.48 -20.90
N ALA A 283 5.87 19.94 -20.77
CA ALA A 283 6.61 19.95 -19.51
C ALA A 283 6.90 21.39 -19.07
N ASP A 284 7.41 22.25 -19.96
CA ASP A 284 7.68 23.66 -19.66
C ASP A 284 6.41 24.39 -19.15
N GLU A 285 5.24 24.13 -19.75
CA GLU A 285 3.95 24.67 -19.29
C GLU A 285 3.58 24.18 -17.87
N ILE A 286 3.73 22.88 -17.60
CA ILE A 286 3.42 22.30 -16.28
C ILE A 286 4.32 22.91 -15.22
N TYR A 287 5.64 22.97 -15.45
CA TYR A 287 6.61 23.49 -14.47
C TYR A 287 6.51 25.01 -14.28
N ALA A 288 6.04 25.76 -15.28
CA ALA A 288 5.74 27.18 -15.10
C ALA A 288 4.60 27.41 -14.09
N ARG A 289 3.65 26.48 -13.99
CA ARG A 289 2.53 26.52 -13.03
C ARG A 289 2.87 25.85 -11.71
N ILE A 290 3.62 24.76 -11.77
CA ILE A 290 3.93 23.89 -10.63
C ILE A 290 5.45 23.65 -10.61
N PRO A 291 6.24 24.59 -10.06
CA PRO A 291 7.70 24.54 -10.15
C PRO A 291 8.36 23.32 -9.53
N ASP A 292 7.67 22.66 -8.60
CA ASP A 292 8.10 21.44 -7.91
C ASP A 292 7.31 20.19 -8.33
N PHE A 293 6.68 20.22 -9.50
CA PHE A 293 6.03 19.06 -10.10
C PHE A 293 6.99 17.86 -10.11
N GLY A 294 6.48 16.69 -9.74
CA GLY A 294 7.32 15.51 -9.56
C GLY A 294 7.73 14.86 -10.89
N GLY A 295 6.85 14.88 -11.89
CA GLY A 295 7.02 14.18 -13.15
C GLY A 295 5.88 13.23 -13.46
N PHE A 296 6.14 12.21 -14.28
CA PHE A 296 5.09 11.37 -14.86
C PHE A 296 5.14 9.92 -14.39
N LEU A 297 3.95 9.32 -14.22
CA LEU A 297 3.76 7.87 -14.22
C LEU A 297 3.30 7.45 -15.62
N VAL A 298 3.76 6.31 -16.13
CA VAL A 298 3.37 5.83 -17.46
C VAL A 298 3.02 4.35 -17.45
N LYS A 299 1.82 4.02 -17.92
CA LYS A 299 1.42 2.68 -18.39
C LYS A 299 1.36 2.73 -19.91
N ALA A 300 2.17 1.92 -20.58
CA ALA A 300 2.31 1.95 -22.04
C ALA A 300 2.41 0.53 -22.60
N ASN A 301 1.79 0.28 -23.77
CA ASN A 301 1.70 -1.03 -24.42
C ASN A 301 1.22 -2.16 -23.49
N SER A 302 0.22 -1.86 -22.65
CA SER A 302 -0.42 -2.83 -21.75
C SER A 302 -1.93 -2.61 -21.74
N GLU A 303 -2.70 -3.69 -21.91
CA GLU A 303 -4.17 -3.68 -21.83
C GLU A 303 -4.82 -2.60 -22.73
N GLY A 304 -4.32 -2.45 -23.95
CA GLY A 304 -4.83 -1.47 -24.93
C GLY A 304 -4.36 -0.03 -24.71
N GLN A 305 -3.51 0.25 -23.70
CA GLN A 305 -2.90 1.57 -23.56
C GLN A 305 -1.81 1.81 -24.61
N PRO A 306 -1.77 3.00 -25.23
CA PRO A 306 -0.82 3.33 -26.28
C PRO A 306 0.60 3.40 -25.74
N GLY A 307 1.59 3.18 -26.61
CA GLY A 307 2.99 3.21 -26.19
C GLY A 307 4.01 3.09 -27.32
N PRO A 308 5.31 3.13 -26.99
CA PRO A 308 6.40 3.10 -27.98
C PRO A 308 6.36 1.87 -28.90
N GLY A 309 5.84 0.72 -28.43
CA GLY A 309 5.70 -0.49 -29.23
C GLY A 309 4.83 -0.32 -30.48
N ASP A 310 3.84 0.59 -30.43
CA ASP A 310 2.96 0.90 -31.57
C ASP A 310 3.74 1.53 -32.74
N TYR A 311 4.91 2.10 -32.43
CA TYR A 311 5.84 2.74 -33.36
C TYR A 311 7.11 1.91 -33.57
N LYS A 312 7.12 0.63 -33.14
CA LYS A 312 8.28 -0.27 -33.20
C LYS A 312 9.50 0.29 -32.45
N ARG A 313 9.25 0.99 -31.34
CA ARG A 313 10.29 1.53 -30.43
C ARG A 313 10.31 0.75 -29.13
N SER A 314 11.42 0.82 -28.42
CA SER A 314 11.57 0.21 -27.11
C SER A 314 10.93 1.04 -26.00
N HIS A 315 10.66 0.41 -24.85
CA HIS A 315 10.25 1.14 -23.65
C HIS A 315 11.30 2.18 -23.21
N ALA A 316 12.60 1.91 -23.43
CA ALA A 316 13.65 2.87 -23.15
C ALA A 316 13.54 4.11 -24.05
N ASP A 317 13.23 3.96 -25.34
CA ASP A 317 13.04 5.10 -26.25
C ASP A 317 11.89 6.01 -25.78
N GLY A 318 10.74 5.40 -25.46
CA GLY A 318 9.57 6.12 -24.95
C GLY A 318 9.84 6.82 -23.61
N ALA A 319 10.45 6.10 -22.66
CA ALA A 319 10.77 6.63 -21.34
C ALA A 319 11.80 7.77 -21.43
N ASN A 320 12.85 7.62 -22.23
CA ASN A 320 13.92 8.59 -22.36
C ASN A 320 13.46 9.89 -23.02
N MET A 321 12.52 9.83 -23.97
CA MET A 321 11.92 11.03 -24.57
C MET A 321 11.17 11.86 -23.52
N LEU A 322 10.32 11.22 -22.70
CA LEU A 322 9.63 11.91 -21.60
C LEU A 322 10.60 12.39 -20.53
N ALA A 323 11.62 11.59 -20.21
CA ALA A 323 12.63 11.93 -19.23
C ALA A 323 13.41 13.17 -19.65
N ALA A 324 13.76 13.30 -20.94
CA ALA A 324 14.41 14.48 -21.49
C ALA A 324 13.53 15.74 -21.39
N ALA A 325 12.21 15.62 -21.53
CA ALA A 325 11.27 16.74 -21.40
C ALA A 325 11.22 17.29 -19.97
N VAL A 326 11.27 16.42 -18.94
CA VAL A 326 11.14 16.85 -17.53
C VAL A 326 12.49 17.10 -16.83
N LYS A 327 13.60 16.59 -17.37
CA LYS A 327 14.94 16.69 -16.78
C LYS A 327 15.41 18.13 -16.48
N PRO A 328 15.19 19.14 -17.36
CA PRO A 328 15.59 20.52 -17.09
C PRO A 328 14.96 21.12 -15.82
N HIS A 329 13.84 20.54 -15.38
CA HIS A 329 13.08 20.99 -14.22
C HIS A 329 13.29 20.09 -12.99
N GLY A 330 14.16 19.08 -13.07
CA GLY A 330 14.41 18.12 -11.99
C GLY A 330 13.33 17.03 -11.84
N GLY A 331 12.47 16.87 -12.84
CA GLY A 331 11.43 15.84 -12.84
C GLY A 331 11.93 14.44 -13.16
N ILE A 332 11.10 13.44 -12.83
CA ILE A 332 11.37 12.03 -13.11
C ILE A 332 10.27 11.39 -13.97
N VAL A 333 10.56 10.20 -14.50
CA VAL A 333 9.58 9.33 -15.15
C VAL A 333 9.55 7.99 -14.45
N MET A 334 8.41 7.65 -13.87
CA MET A 334 8.10 6.33 -13.35
C MET A 334 7.47 5.52 -14.48
N TRP A 335 8.20 4.54 -15.01
CA TRP A 335 7.76 3.74 -16.15
C TRP A 335 7.33 2.35 -15.69
N ARG A 336 6.05 2.00 -15.81
CA ARG A 336 5.53 0.72 -15.31
C ARG A 336 6.02 -0.45 -16.16
N ALA A 337 6.52 -1.50 -15.51
CA ALA A 337 6.91 -2.77 -16.12
C ALA A 337 5.77 -3.77 -16.23
N PHE A 338 4.54 -3.38 -15.88
CA PHE A 338 3.34 -4.19 -16.09
C PHE A 338 2.97 -4.17 -17.58
N VAL A 339 3.61 -5.05 -18.35
CA VAL A 339 3.40 -5.24 -19.78
C VAL A 339 3.29 -6.71 -20.11
N TYR A 340 2.34 -7.05 -20.98
CA TYR A 340 2.15 -8.38 -21.54
C TYR A 340 1.25 -8.29 -22.77
N ALA A 341 1.57 -9.06 -23.79
CA ALA A 341 0.93 -9.08 -25.10
C ALA A 341 0.41 -10.49 -25.41
N ASN A 342 -0.81 -10.57 -25.95
CA ASN A 342 -1.44 -11.85 -26.28
C ASN A 342 -0.74 -12.53 -27.46
N GLU A 343 -0.17 -11.69 -28.34
CA GLU A 343 0.44 -12.07 -29.60
C GLU A 343 1.80 -12.75 -29.38
N LYS A 344 2.36 -12.67 -28.16
CA LYS A 344 3.60 -13.36 -27.79
C LYS A 344 3.28 -14.75 -27.26
N PRO A 345 3.75 -15.83 -27.91
CA PRO A 345 3.56 -17.21 -27.44
C PRO A 345 4.52 -17.52 -26.27
N GLU A 346 4.50 -16.68 -25.24
CA GLU A 346 5.31 -16.77 -24.03
C GLU A 346 4.38 -16.72 -22.81
N ASP A 347 4.67 -17.54 -21.79
CA ASP A 347 3.95 -17.54 -20.51
C ASP A 347 3.87 -16.11 -19.94
N ARG A 348 2.66 -15.66 -19.57
CA ARG A 348 2.40 -14.29 -19.09
C ARG A 348 3.38 -13.86 -17.99
N VAL A 349 3.71 -14.76 -17.06
CA VAL A 349 4.64 -14.48 -15.94
C VAL A 349 6.05 -14.08 -16.40
N ARG A 350 6.44 -14.45 -17.62
CA ARG A 350 7.77 -14.22 -18.15
C ARG A 350 7.90 -12.87 -18.86
N GLN A 351 6.79 -12.36 -19.39
CA GLN A 351 6.83 -11.32 -20.43
C GLN A 351 7.44 -10.02 -19.93
N ALA A 352 7.05 -9.54 -18.74
CA ALA A 352 7.61 -8.31 -18.17
C ALA A 352 9.15 -8.40 -18.00
N TYR A 353 9.66 -9.54 -17.55
CA TYR A 353 11.10 -9.77 -17.49
C TYR A 353 11.75 -9.75 -18.87
N SER A 354 11.18 -10.50 -19.82
CA SER A 354 11.69 -10.61 -21.20
C SER A 354 11.71 -9.26 -21.94
N GLU A 355 10.81 -8.35 -21.60
CA GLU A 355 10.76 -7.00 -22.17
C GLU A 355 11.77 -6.02 -21.55
N PHE A 356 11.98 -6.09 -20.24
CA PHE A 356 12.73 -5.06 -19.50
C PHE A 356 14.17 -5.44 -19.19
N GLU A 357 14.49 -6.73 -18.95
CA GLU A 357 15.87 -7.14 -18.66
C GLU A 357 16.86 -6.76 -19.79
N PRO A 358 16.52 -6.95 -21.08
CA PRO A 358 17.39 -6.51 -22.18
C PRO A 358 17.58 -4.99 -22.29
N LEU A 359 16.81 -4.21 -21.53
CA LEU A 359 16.88 -2.75 -21.47
C LEU A 359 17.70 -2.25 -20.27
N ASP A 360 18.28 -3.14 -19.45
CA ASP A 360 19.04 -2.75 -18.27
C ASP A 360 20.24 -1.84 -18.61
N GLY A 361 20.25 -0.64 -18.04
CA GLY A 361 21.23 0.42 -18.30
C GLY A 361 20.95 1.29 -19.53
N LYS A 362 19.83 1.11 -20.23
CA LYS A 362 19.43 1.95 -21.38
C LYS A 362 18.50 3.11 -21.00
N PHE A 363 17.95 3.09 -19.79
CA PHE A 363 17.09 4.16 -19.27
C PHE A 363 17.91 5.35 -18.79
N ALA A 364 17.40 6.57 -19.02
CA ALA A 364 18.00 7.81 -18.57
C ALA A 364 18.02 7.92 -17.03
N ASP A 365 18.90 8.75 -16.49
CA ASP A 365 19.17 8.79 -15.05
C ASP A 365 17.99 9.26 -14.18
N ASN A 366 17.03 9.96 -14.77
CA ASN A 366 15.79 10.38 -14.12
C ASN A 366 14.59 9.50 -14.50
N VAL A 367 14.83 8.27 -14.97
CA VAL A 367 13.82 7.22 -15.14
C VAL A 367 13.97 6.19 -14.02
N ILE A 368 12.85 5.75 -13.48
CA ILE A 368 12.76 4.60 -12.58
C ILE A 368 11.71 3.63 -13.11
N VAL A 369 12.06 2.35 -13.18
CA VAL A 369 11.13 1.31 -13.65
C VAL A 369 10.29 0.82 -12.47
N GLN A 370 8.98 0.99 -12.57
CA GLN A 370 8.02 0.63 -11.52
C GLN A 370 7.50 -0.80 -11.77
N VAL A 371 7.88 -1.73 -10.89
CA VAL A 371 7.67 -3.17 -11.04
C VAL A 371 6.72 -3.67 -9.94
N LYS A 372 5.65 -4.38 -10.30
CA LYS A 372 4.76 -5.01 -9.31
C LYS A 372 5.53 -5.97 -8.40
N ASN A 373 5.03 -6.22 -7.19
CA ASN A 373 5.67 -7.13 -6.24
C ASN A 373 5.80 -8.57 -6.78
N GLY A 374 4.93 -9.01 -7.67
CA GLY A 374 4.98 -10.29 -8.37
C GLY A 374 4.74 -10.17 -9.89
N PRO A 375 5.01 -11.23 -10.67
CA PRO A 375 5.01 -11.20 -12.14
C PRO A 375 3.63 -11.29 -12.80
N ILE A 376 2.54 -11.49 -12.06
CA ILE A 376 1.17 -11.48 -12.60
C ILE A 376 0.50 -10.15 -12.29
N ASP A 377 -0.24 -10.07 -11.20
CA ASP A 377 -1.21 -9.01 -10.97
C ASP A 377 -1.76 -9.07 -9.55
N PHE A 378 -0.92 -8.76 -8.57
CA PHE A 378 -1.33 -8.55 -7.18
C PHE A 378 -2.15 -9.69 -6.55
N GLN A 379 -1.93 -10.93 -6.99
CA GLN A 379 -2.66 -12.10 -6.48
C GLN A 379 -2.37 -12.28 -4.97
N PRO A 380 -3.30 -12.88 -4.19
CA PRO A 380 -3.11 -13.22 -2.78
C PRO A 380 -1.70 -13.69 -2.39
N ARG A 381 -1.06 -14.52 -3.21
CA ARG A 381 0.38 -14.79 -3.11
C ARG A 381 0.99 -14.97 -4.49
N GLU A 382 2.13 -14.34 -4.70
CA GLU A 382 3.00 -14.53 -5.87
C GLU A 382 4.45 -14.66 -5.39
N PRO A 383 5.31 -15.40 -6.12
CA PRO A 383 6.75 -15.22 -5.93
C PRO A 383 7.13 -13.78 -6.27
N PHE A 384 8.20 -13.25 -5.66
CA PHE A 384 8.65 -11.89 -5.97
C PHE A 384 8.97 -11.74 -7.47
N HIS A 385 8.78 -10.54 -8.04
CA HIS A 385 9.03 -10.32 -9.47
C HIS A 385 10.52 -10.50 -9.81
N PRO A 386 10.90 -11.33 -10.79
CA PRO A 386 12.30 -11.67 -11.07
C PRO A 386 13.14 -10.51 -11.62
N LEU A 387 12.55 -9.32 -11.85
CA LEU A 387 13.31 -8.14 -12.24
C LEU A 387 14.13 -7.60 -11.06
N PHE A 388 13.64 -7.79 -9.83
CA PHE A 388 14.41 -7.50 -8.63
C PHE A 388 15.64 -8.41 -8.57
N GLY A 389 16.81 -7.80 -8.75
CA GLY A 389 18.10 -8.48 -8.87
C GLY A 389 18.56 -8.78 -10.30
N ALA A 390 17.71 -8.60 -11.33
CA ALA A 390 18.07 -8.81 -12.73
C ALA A 390 18.47 -7.53 -13.50
N MET A 391 18.14 -6.35 -12.98
CA MET A 391 18.47 -5.06 -13.61
C MET A 391 19.41 -4.19 -12.75
N PRO A 392 20.68 -4.59 -12.54
CA PRO A 392 21.59 -3.89 -11.64
C PRO A 392 22.05 -2.51 -12.13
N ARG A 393 21.73 -2.10 -13.36
CA ARG A 393 22.12 -0.80 -13.92
C ARG A 393 20.95 0.17 -14.06
N THR A 394 19.75 -0.23 -13.66
CA THR A 394 18.53 0.55 -13.81
C THR A 394 17.85 0.72 -12.45
N PRO A 395 17.49 1.96 -12.05
CA PRO A 395 16.67 2.17 -10.87
C PRO A 395 15.34 1.41 -10.97
N LEU A 396 15.04 0.60 -9.97
CA LEU A 396 13.74 -0.08 -9.83
C LEU A 396 12.99 0.51 -8.62
N MET A 397 11.67 0.61 -8.74
CA MET A 397 10.78 0.79 -7.59
C MET A 397 9.73 -0.30 -7.56
N MET A 398 9.33 -0.73 -6.37
CA MET A 398 8.24 -1.71 -6.22
C MET A 398 6.87 -1.02 -6.27
N GLU A 399 5.93 -1.61 -6.99
CA GLU A 399 4.49 -1.30 -6.94
C GLU A 399 3.79 -2.40 -6.14
N VAL A 400 3.05 -2.00 -5.11
CA VAL A 400 2.13 -2.87 -4.36
C VAL A 400 0.71 -2.35 -4.48
N GLN A 401 -0.28 -3.22 -4.27
CA GLN A 401 -1.69 -2.83 -4.25
C GLN A 401 -2.16 -2.68 -2.80
N ILE A 402 -2.56 -1.48 -2.39
CA ILE A 402 -3.21 -1.26 -1.08
C ILE A 402 -4.70 -1.53 -1.22
N THR A 403 -5.32 -1.08 -2.32
CA THR A 403 -6.70 -1.47 -2.65
C THR A 403 -6.77 -2.96 -2.90
N LYS A 404 -7.78 -3.64 -2.35
CA LYS A 404 -7.84 -5.11 -2.34
C LYS A 404 -8.68 -5.64 -3.48
N GLU A 405 -8.23 -5.37 -4.71
CA GLU A 405 -8.87 -5.89 -5.93
C GLU A 405 -9.05 -7.40 -5.88
N TYR A 406 -8.03 -8.11 -5.38
CA TYR A 406 -7.99 -9.57 -5.38
C TYR A 406 -8.17 -10.18 -3.99
N MET A 407 -8.54 -9.38 -2.98
CA MET A 407 -8.54 -9.81 -1.58
C MET A 407 -9.79 -9.34 -0.82
N GLY A 408 -10.93 -9.31 -1.51
CA GLY A 408 -12.25 -9.11 -0.89
C GLY A 408 -12.63 -7.66 -0.61
N PHE A 409 -12.16 -6.74 -1.45
CA PHE A 409 -12.62 -5.34 -1.52
C PHE A 409 -12.61 -4.65 -0.14
N ALA A 410 -13.67 -3.96 0.27
CA ALA A 410 -13.74 -3.33 1.58
C ALA A 410 -14.24 -4.27 2.69
N THR A 411 -14.78 -5.45 2.38
CA THR A 411 -15.50 -6.28 3.39
C THR A 411 -14.64 -7.35 4.05
N HIS A 412 -13.48 -7.68 3.48
CA HIS A 412 -12.60 -8.70 4.05
C HIS A 412 -11.52 -8.08 4.92
N LEU A 413 -11.33 -8.56 6.16
CA LEU A 413 -10.16 -8.20 6.95
C LEU A 413 -8.94 -8.91 6.34
N VAL A 414 -8.01 -8.13 5.78
CA VAL A 414 -6.75 -8.61 5.20
C VAL A 414 -5.65 -7.58 5.47
N TYR A 415 -4.69 -7.93 6.32
CA TYR A 415 -3.53 -7.08 6.62
C TYR A 415 -2.35 -7.41 5.71
N LEU A 416 -2.11 -6.51 4.76
CA LEU A 416 -1.15 -6.67 3.66
C LEU A 416 0.31 -6.44 4.07
N GLY A 417 0.57 -5.87 5.25
CA GLY A 417 1.95 -5.71 5.74
C GLY A 417 2.72 -7.03 5.81
N THR A 418 2.05 -8.13 6.11
CA THR A 418 2.65 -9.48 6.11
C THR A 418 3.07 -9.94 4.71
N MET A 419 2.19 -9.75 3.73
CA MET A 419 2.45 -10.04 2.32
C MET A 419 3.64 -9.22 1.78
N TRP A 420 3.65 -7.91 2.03
CA TRP A 420 4.72 -7.06 1.52
C TRP A 420 6.05 -7.36 2.19
N GLN A 421 6.05 -7.66 3.49
CA GLN A 421 7.26 -8.11 4.19
C GLN A 421 7.80 -9.44 3.61
N GLU A 422 6.93 -10.39 3.25
CA GLU A 422 7.33 -11.64 2.60
C GLU A 422 8.13 -11.37 1.31
N VAL A 423 7.65 -10.43 0.48
CA VAL A 423 8.33 -10.02 -0.75
C VAL A 423 9.62 -9.26 -0.46
N LEU A 424 9.57 -8.23 0.40
CA LEU A 424 10.71 -7.37 0.72
C LEU A 424 11.88 -8.17 1.31
N ARG A 425 11.60 -9.16 2.17
CA ARG A 425 12.62 -10.03 2.78
C ARG A 425 13.09 -11.18 1.88
N SER A 426 12.52 -11.34 0.69
CA SER A 426 12.93 -12.43 -0.23
C SER A 426 14.36 -12.21 -0.73
N ASP A 427 15.25 -13.17 -0.48
CA ASP A 427 16.62 -13.16 -1.01
C ASP A 427 16.61 -13.43 -2.52
N THR A 428 17.10 -12.46 -3.30
CA THR A 428 17.19 -12.55 -4.75
C THR A 428 18.37 -13.41 -5.22
N TYR A 429 19.33 -13.68 -4.33
CA TYR A 429 20.64 -14.30 -4.62
C TYR A 429 21.45 -13.55 -5.69
N ARG A 430 21.12 -12.29 -5.98
CA ARG A 430 21.82 -11.43 -6.94
C ARG A 430 22.15 -10.09 -6.28
N PRO A 431 23.42 -9.63 -6.31
CA PRO A 431 24.58 -10.29 -6.92
C PRO A 431 25.16 -11.42 -6.05
N ARG A 432 24.70 -11.57 -4.80
CA ARG A 432 25.18 -12.59 -3.86
C ARG A 432 24.04 -13.06 -2.96
N LYS A 433 24.28 -14.14 -2.21
CA LYS A 433 23.37 -14.60 -1.15
C LYS A 433 23.19 -13.51 -0.09
N GLY A 434 21.97 -13.38 0.42
CA GLY A 434 21.58 -12.40 1.42
C GLY A 434 21.36 -11.01 0.84
N THR A 435 21.03 -10.90 -0.47
CA THR A 435 20.60 -9.65 -1.09
C THR A 435 19.10 -9.73 -1.30
N THR A 436 18.36 -9.10 -0.40
CA THR A 436 16.89 -9.11 -0.39
C THR A 436 16.30 -8.16 -1.44
N VAL A 437 14.99 -8.27 -1.69
CA VAL A 437 14.29 -7.27 -2.52
C VAL A 437 14.35 -5.88 -1.87
N ALA A 438 14.25 -5.79 -0.54
CA ALA A 438 14.47 -4.55 0.20
C ALA A 438 15.86 -3.95 -0.09
N ASP A 439 16.92 -4.76 -0.06
CA ASP A 439 18.28 -4.31 -0.40
C ASP A 439 18.37 -3.76 -1.83
N VAL A 440 17.70 -4.41 -2.79
CA VAL A 440 17.65 -3.96 -4.19
C VAL A 440 16.95 -2.61 -4.35
N LEU A 441 15.94 -2.34 -3.52
CA LEU A 441 15.18 -1.10 -3.56
C LEU A 441 15.87 0.05 -2.82
N ASP A 442 16.46 -0.22 -1.65
CA ASP A 442 17.12 0.78 -0.81
C ASP A 442 18.52 1.12 -1.32
N THR A 443 19.24 0.15 -1.90
CA THR A 443 20.59 0.38 -2.44
C THR A 443 20.51 1.03 -3.83
N PRO A 444 20.94 2.30 -3.99
CA PRO A 444 20.93 2.94 -5.30
C PRO A 444 21.91 2.22 -6.24
N VAL A 445 21.48 1.96 -7.48
CA VAL A 445 22.33 1.31 -8.52
C VAL A 445 23.62 2.09 -8.83
N ARG A 446 23.65 3.37 -8.47
CA ARG A 446 24.82 4.27 -8.44
C ARG A 446 24.52 5.44 -7.49
N PRO A 447 25.54 6.18 -7.00
CA PRO A 447 25.31 7.34 -6.14
C PRO A 447 24.30 8.34 -6.73
N GLY A 448 23.27 8.69 -5.97
CA GLY A 448 22.23 9.63 -6.39
C GLY A 448 21.16 9.04 -7.33
N ALA A 449 21.21 7.75 -7.66
CA ALA A 449 20.13 7.09 -8.38
C ALA A 449 18.83 7.08 -7.58
N LEU A 450 17.71 7.05 -8.30
CA LEU A 450 16.38 6.97 -7.71
C LEU A 450 16.18 5.64 -6.98
N THR A 451 15.46 5.68 -5.86
CA THR A 451 14.99 4.52 -5.11
C THR A 451 13.52 4.77 -4.76
N GLY A 452 12.69 3.72 -4.68
CA GLY A 452 11.30 3.97 -4.36
C GLY A 452 10.38 2.78 -4.19
N MET A 453 9.18 3.10 -3.71
CA MET A 453 8.04 2.20 -3.64
C MET A 453 6.75 2.99 -3.86
N ALA A 454 5.79 2.39 -4.56
CA ALA A 454 4.47 2.94 -4.81
C ALA A 454 3.38 1.98 -4.34
N GLY A 455 2.34 2.54 -3.73
CA GLY A 455 1.14 1.82 -3.34
C GLY A 455 -0.05 2.30 -4.16
N VAL A 456 -0.77 1.38 -4.81
CA VAL A 456 -2.06 1.70 -5.44
C VAL A 456 -3.07 1.97 -4.33
N SER A 457 -3.50 3.22 -4.25
CA SER A 457 -4.32 3.79 -3.17
C SER A 457 -5.62 3.00 -2.96
N ASN A 458 -6.03 2.85 -1.70
CA ASN A 458 -7.30 2.25 -1.31
C ASN A 458 -8.34 3.28 -0.84
N ILE A 459 -8.09 4.57 -1.07
CA ILE A 459 -8.90 5.63 -0.47
C ILE A 459 -9.96 6.18 -1.44
N GLY A 460 -11.01 6.77 -0.87
CA GLY A 460 -12.02 7.54 -1.58
C GLY A 460 -12.82 8.43 -0.62
N THR A 461 -14.01 8.85 -1.05
CA THR A 461 -14.86 9.79 -0.29
C THR A 461 -15.54 9.22 0.94
N ASP A 462 -15.49 7.90 1.17
CA ASP A 462 -16.06 7.28 2.36
C ASP A 462 -15.50 7.91 3.64
N ARG A 463 -16.30 7.94 4.71
CA ARG A 463 -15.96 8.70 5.92
C ARG A 463 -14.68 8.22 6.58
N ASN A 464 -14.45 6.90 6.57
CA ASN A 464 -13.26 6.24 7.09
C ASN A 464 -12.11 6.18 6.06
N TRP A 465 -12.26 6.87 4.92
CA TRP A 465 -11.35 6.93 3.77
C TRP A 465 -11.19 5.65 2.97
N SER A 466 -11.10 4.49 3.61
CA SER A 466 -10.67 3.23 2.99
C SER A 466 -11.78 2.19 2.84
N GLY A 467 -13.05 2.56 3.03
CA GLY A 467 -14.22 1.68 2.94
C GLY A 467 -14.40 0.79 4.18
N SER A 468 -13.31 0.37 4.82
CA SER A 468 -13.31 -0.40 6.07
C SER A 468 -12.25 0.09 7.06
N GLN A 469 -12.53 -0.07 8.36
CA GLN A 469 -11.62 0.33 9.45
C GLN A 469 -10.25 -0.36 9.35
N PHE A 470 -10.22 -1.65 9.01
CA PHE A 470 -8.96 -2.39 8.90
C PHE A 470 -8.15 -2.04 7.66
N ASP A 471 -8.76 -1.42 6.65
CA ASP A 471 -8.07 -1.05 5.41
C ASP A 471 -7.18 0.18 5.59
N GLN A 472 -7.44 0.97 6.63
CA GLN A 472 -6.55 2.01 7.10
C GLN A 472 -5.20 1.43 7.53
N ALA A 473 -5.17 0.20 8.08
CA ALA A 473 -3.93 -0.45 8.49
C ALA A 473 -3.00 -0.74 7.30
N ASN A 474 -3.56 -0.99 6.12
CA ASN A 474 -2.78 -1.26 4.91
C ASN A 474 -2.16 0.03 4.34
N TRP A 475 -2.89 1.15 4.37
CA TRP A 475 -2.32 2.45 4.03
C TRP A 475 -1.21 2.85 5.01
N TYR A 476 -1.44 2.65 6.31
CA TYR A 476 -0.43 2.87 7.34
C TYR A 476 0.82 2.01 7.12
N ALA A 477 0.64 0.69 6.93
CA ALA A 477 1.74 -0.24 6.75
C ALA A 477 2.54 0.05 5.48
N PHE A 478 1.88 0.47 4.40
CA PHE A 478 2.56 0.87 3.18
C PHE A 478 3.50 2.06 3.45
N GLY A 479 3.01 3.12 4.09
CA GLY A 479 3.85 4.28 4.40
C GLY A 479 5.04 3.92 5.29
N ARG A 480 4.82 3.07 6.30
CA ARG A 480 5.90 2.59 7.20
C ARG A 480 6.95 1.75 6.47
N LEU A 481 6.55 0.80 5.63
CA LEU A 481 7.47 -0.02 4.85
C LEU A 481 8.16 0.78 3.73
N ALA A 482 7.50 1.79 3.17
CA ALA A 482 8.13 2.69 2.22
C ALA A 482 9.17 3.61 2.90
N TRP A 483 8.96 3.97 4.17
CA TRP A 483 9.97 4.66 4.98
C TRP A 483 11.16 3.75 5.30
N ASN A 484 10.90 2.55 5.84
CA ASN A 484 11.92 1.56 6.13
C ASN A 484 11.47 0.16 5.67
N PRO A 485 12.00 -0.35 4.54
CA PRO A 485 11.62 -1.67 4.00
C PRO A 485 11.95 -2.85 4.93
N ASP A 486 12.81 -2.66 5.93
CA ASP A 486 13.19 -3.68 6.90
C ASP A 486 12.28 -3.74 8.14
N ASP A 487 11.38 -2.76 8.32
CA ASP A 487 10.47 -2.71 9.48
C ASP A 487 9.63 -4.00 9.58
N ASP A 488 9.35 -4.44 10.81
CA ASP A 488 8.56 -5.63 11.05
C ASP A 488 7.05 -5.34 10.95
N ALA A 489 6.35 -6.13 10.12
CA ALA A 489 4.93 -5.98 9.87
C ALA A 489 4.07 -6.12 11.14
N ARG A 490 4.50 -6.91 12.14
CA ARG A 490 3.78 -7.04 13.41
C ARG A 490 3.93 -5.77 14.25
N GLU A 491 5.13 -5.19 14.29
CA GLU A 491 5.39 -3.95 15.02
C GLU A 491 4.62 -2.77 14.39
N ILE A 492 4.56 -2.72 13.06
CA ILE A 492 3.72 -1.76 12.33
C ILE A 492 2.24 -1.94 12.68
N ALA A 493 1.74 -3.19 12.70
CA ALA A 493 0.37 -3.49 13.08
C ALA A 493 0.07 -3.07 14.53
N ARG A 494 1.03 -3.25 15.45
CA ARG A 494 0.91 -2.84 16.85
C ARG A 494 0.84 -1.33 17.00
N ASP A 495 1.71 -0.59 16.32
CA ASP A 495 1.66 0.88 16.30
C ASP A 495 0.28 1.36 15.82
N TRP A 496 -0.17 0.87 14.66
CA TRP A 496 -1.48 1.22 14.11
C TRP A 496 -2.61 0.85 15.06
N ALA A 497 -2.61 -0.38 15.60
CA ALA A 497 -3.70 -0.84 16.46
C ALA A 497 -3.79 -0.01 17.75
N ALA A 498 -2.65 0.34 18.35
CA ALA A 498 -2.61 1.21 19.53
C ALA A 498 -3.11 2.63 19.23
N MET A 499 -2.76 3.20 18.08
CA MET A 499 -3.21 4.53 17.65
C MET A 499 -4.70 4.56 17.27
N THR A 500 -5.21 3.50 16.62
CA THR A 500 -6.57 3.44 16.06
C THR A 500 -7.61 2.92 17.04
N TRP A 501 -7.23 2.02 17.95
CA TRP A 501 -8.15 1.34 18.87
C TRP A 501 -7.79 1.52 20.34
N GLY A 502 -6.63 2.10 20.62
CA GLY A 502 -6.10 2.24 21.97
C GLY A 502 -5.22 1.04 22.37
N ARG A 503 -4.30 1.30 23.29
CA ARG A 503 -3.24 0.36 23.69
C ARG A 503 -3.77 -0.95 24.29
N ALA A 504 -4.91 -0.91 24.97
CA ALA A 504 -5.52 -2.09 25.58
C ALA A 504 -6.04 -3.11 24.55
N ALA A 505 -6.55 -2.62 23.42
CA ALA A 505 -7.10 -3.44 22.34
C ALA A 505 -6.04 -3.91 21.32
N ALA A 506 -4.80 -3.40 21.42
CA ALA A 506 -3.80 -3.56 20.37
C ALA A 506 -3.40 -5.01 20.10
N GLU A 507 -3.00 -5.79 21.11
CA GLU A 507 -2.53 -7.17 20.89
C GLU A 507 -3.61 -8.13 20.34
N PRO A 508 -4.86 -8.12 20.85
CA PRO A 508 -5.94 -8.88 20.21
C PRO A 508 -6.15 -8.51 18.74
N ILE A 509 -6.07 -7.22 18.39
CA ILE A 509 -6.23 -6.76 17.00
C ILE A 509 -5.07 -7.23 16.13
N VAL A 510 -3.84 -7.07 16.62
CA VAL A 510 -2.63 -7.56 15.94
C VAL A 510 -2.72 -9.07 15.70
N ALA A 511 -3.17 -9.85 16.68
CA ALA A 511 -3.31 -11.29 16.53
C ALA A 511 -4.29 -11.69 15.40
N MET A 512 -5.38 -10.94 15.20
CA MET A 512 -6.26 -11.14 14.03
C MET A 512 -5.57 -10.73 12.73
N MET A 513 -4.99 -9.53 12.68
CA MET A 513 -4.33 -9.00 11.48
C MET A 513 -3.24 -9.94 10.97
N MET A 514 -2.39 -10.46 11.84
CA MET A 514 -1.26 -11.30 11.44
C MET A 514 -1.64 -12.64 10.79
N ARG A 515 -2.86 -13.13 10.99
CA ARG A 515 -3.35 -14.39 10.37
C ARG A 515 -4.29 -14.14 9.17
N SER A 516 -4.74 -12.90 8.99
CA SER A 516 -5.77 -12.55 8.02
C SER A 516 -5.37 -12.72 6.56
N HIS A 517 -4.11 -12.42 6.20
CA HIS A 517 -3.61 -12.61 4.83
C HIS A 517 -3.56 -14.09 4.45
N GLU A 518 -3.00 -14.95 5.30
CA GLU A 518 -2.95 -16.40 5.02
C GLU A 518 -4.35 -17.01 4.97
N ALA A 519 -5.31 -16.52 5.77
CA ALA A 519 -6.70 -16.96 5.66
C ALA A 519 -7.24 -16.77 4.23
N VAL A 520 -6.97 -15.62 3.61
CA VAL A 520 -7.38 -15.31 2.23
C VAL A 520 -6.69 -16.20 1.22
N VAL A 521 -5.37 -16.38 1.36
CA VAL A 521 -4.63 -17.33 0.52
C VAL A 521 -5.26 -18.72 0.59
N ASP A 522 -5.59 -19.16 1.80
CA ASP A 522 -6.15 -20.49 2.07
C ASP A 522 -7.53 -20.72 1.47
N TYR A 523 -8.48 -19.80 1.68
CA TYR A 523 -9.83 -19.99 1.15
C TYR A 523 -9.96 -19.56 -0.33
N MET A 524 -8.99 -18.87 -0.93
CA MET A 524 -9.03 -18.51 -2.36
C MET A 524 -8.13 -19.38 -3.23
N MET A 525 -6.81 -19.37 -2.97
CA MET A 525 -5.79 -19.86 -3.90
C MET A 525 -4.51 -20.35 -3.20
N PRO A 526 -4.58 -21.44 -2.42
CA PRO A 526 -3.44 -21.94 -1.67
C PRO A 526 -2.41 -22.66 -2.56
N LEU A 527 -1.27 -23.04 -1.97
CA LEU A 527 -0.25 -23.92 -2.59
C LEU A 527 0.41 -23.38 -3.88
N GLY A 528 0.28 -22.08 -4.15
CA GLY A 528 0.78 -21.44 -5.37
C GLY A 528 -0.26 -21.35 -6.50
N LEU A 529 -1.50 -21.75 -6.25
CA LEU A 529 -2.61 -21.39 -7.13
C LEU A 529 -2.73 -19.87 -7.23
N ASN A 530 -3.23 -19.41 -8.37
CA ASN A 530 -3.39 -18.00 -8.66
C ASN A 530 -4.49 -17.82 -9.71
N HIS A 531 -5.01 -16.61 -9.82
CA HIS A 531 -5.92 -16.17 -10.87
C HIS A 531 -7.21 -17.01 -10.97
N LEU A 532 -7.84 -17.31 -9.82
CA LEU A 532 -9.07 -18.12 -9.76
C LEU A 532 -10.35 -17.28 -9.71
N PHE A 533 -10.31 -16.05 -10.26
CA PHE A 533 -11.40 -15.08 -10.15
C PHE A 533 -12.44 -15.23 -11.26
N ALA A 534 -13.70 -14.94 -10.91
CA ALA A 534 -14.76 -14.73 -11.88
C ALA A 534 -14.55 -13.46 -12.71
N THR A 535 -15.06 -13.48 -13.94
CA THR A 535 -14.78 -12.50 -14.98
C THR A 535 -15.21 -11.06 -14.64
N GLY A 536 -14.30 -10.12 -14.90
CA GLY A 536 -14.56 -8.68 -14.97
C GLY A 536 -14.49 -7.93 -13.63
N HIS A 537 -14.96 -8.54 -12.55
CA HIS A 537 -15.06 -7.87 -11.25
C HIS A 537 -14.03 -8.33 -10.20
N HIS A 538 -13.47 -9.54 -10.28
CA HIS A 538 -12.45 -10.06 -9.34
C HIS A 538 -12.93 -10.31 -7.89
N TYR A 539 -14.23 -10.20 -7.63
CA TYR A 539 -14.85 -10.44 -6.31
C TYR A 539 -14.93 -11.92 -5.90
N GLY A 540 -15.43 -12.78 -6.78
CA GLY A 540 -15.84 -14.16 -6.45
C GLY A 540 -15.03 -15.22 -7.19
N PRO A 541 -15.20 -16.51 -6.81
CA PRO A 541 -14.53 -17.63 -7.45
C PRO A 541 -15.01 -17.83 -8.89
N GLY A 542 -14.06 -18.09 -9.78
CA GLY A 542 -14.29 -18.50 -11.16
C GLY A 542 -13.23 -19.46 -11.69
N PRO A 543 -12.78 -20.50 -10.96
CA PRO A 543 -11.71 -21.39 -11.42
C PRO A 543 -12.05 -22.15 -12.72
N TRP A 544 -13.31 -22.17 -13.14
CA TRP A 544 -13.78 -22.80 -14.38
C TRP A 544 -13.73 -21.91 -15.62
N VAL A 545 -13.41 -20.62 -15.48
CA VAL A 545 -13.50 -19.68 -16.62
C VAL A 545 -12.42 -20.00 -17.65
N ASP A 546 -12.88 -20.26 -18.89
CA ASP A 546 -12.08 -20.67 -20.04
C ASP A 546 -12.48 -19.97 -21.36
N ASP A 547 -13.38 -18.99 -21.29
CA ASP A 547 -14.07 -18.39 -22.44
C ASP A 547 -13.70 -16.92 -22.70
N LEU A 548 -12.70 -16.37 -22.01
CA LEU A 548 -12.24 -15.00 -22.25
C LEU A 548 -11.46 -14.88 -23.56
N ALA A 549 -11.48 -13.66 -24.11
CA ALA A 549 -10.88 -13.34 -25.41
C ALA A 549 -9.37 -13.62 -25.48
N ARG A 550 -8.68 -13.70 -24.34
CA ARG A 550 -7.26 -14.02 -24.25
C ARG A 550 -7.07 -15.20 -23.32
N GLU A 551 -6.25 -16.16 -23.74
CA GLU A 551 -5.97 -17.36 -22.94
C GLU A 551 -5.34 -16.99 -21.59
N ASP A 552 -4.46 -16.00 -21.58
CA ASP A 552 -3.74 -15.49 -20.40
C ASP A 552 -4.59 -14.65 -19.43
N TRP A 553 -5.89 -14.53 -19.70
CA TRP A 553 -6.91 -14.01 -18.78
C TRP A 553 -7.77 -15.12 -18.16
N ASN A 554 -7.75 -16.33 -18.71
CA ASN A 554 -8.59 -17.42 -18.23
C ASN A 554 -7.97 -18.09 -16.99
N PRO A 555 -8.69 -18.24 -15.87
CA PRO A 555 -8.26 -19.07 -14.74
C PRO A 555 -7.72 -20.46 -15.11
N VAL A 556 -8.34 -21.15 -16.08
CA VAL A 556 -7.88 -22.49 -16.52
C VAL A 556 -6.46 -22.50 -17.10
N TYR A 557 -6.00 -21.37 -17.66
CA TYR A 557 -4.64 -21.22 -18.16
C TYR A 557 -3.61 -21.37 -17.05
N PHE A 558 -3.91 -20.82 -15.87
CA PHE A 558 -2.98 -20.74 -14.74
C PHE A 558 -2.92 -22.04 -13.96
N HIS A 559 -4.07 -22.63 -13.62
CA HIS A 559 -4.08 -23.81 -12.77
C HIS A 559 -3.94 -25.12 -13.55
N LYS A 560 -4.26 -25.17 -14.86
CA LYS A 560 -4.13 -26.36 -15.73
C LYS A 560 -4.58 -27.69 -15.10
N ALA A 561 -5.72 -27.66 -14.42
CA ALA A 561 -6.22 -28.84 -13.70
C ALA A 561 -6.83 -29.83 -14.68
N ASP A 562 -6.56 -31.11 -14.49
CA ASP A 562 -7.15 -32.22 -15.22
C ASP A 562 -7.35 -33.44 -14.29
N ARG A 563 -7.66 -34.62 -14.87
CA ARG A 563 -7.83 -35.86 -14.10
C ARG A 563 -6.56 -36.33 -13.40
N ASN A 564 -5.39 -35.97 -13.91
CA ASN A 564 -4.10 -36.48 -13.45
C ASN A 564 -3.43 -35.53 -12.46
N GLY A 565 -3.60 -34.22 -12.59
CA GLY A 565 -2.94 -33.23 -11.74
C GLY A 565 -3.44 -31.80 -11.87
N ILE A 566 -2.67 -30.88 -11.28
CA ILE A 566 -2.91 -29.43 -11.24
C ILE A 566 -1.57 -28.69 -11.12
N GLY A 567 -1.54 -27.44 -11.56
CA GLY A 567 -0.42 -26.50 -11.46
C GLY A 567 0.21 -26.19 -12.83
N PHE A 568 1.15 -25.25 -12.88
CA PHE A 568 1.78 -24.84 -14.13
C PHE A 568 3.24 -25.30 -14.17
N ASP A 569 3.66 -26.10 -15.15
CA ASP A 569 5.10 -26.40 -15.32
C ASP A 569 5.86 -25.18 -15.83
N ARG A 570 6.59 -24.53 -14.94
CA ARG A 570 7.47 -23.37 -15.22
C ARG A 570 8.94 -23.69 -14.98
N THR A 571 9.26 -24.98 -14.89
CA THR A 571 10.62 -25.51 -14.87
C THR A 571 11.20 -25.56 -16.30
N PRO A 572 12.47 -25.98 -16.51
CA PRO A 572 13.05 -26.13 -17.84
C PRO A 572 12.28 -27.05 -18.81
N SER A 573 11.44 -27.96 -18.32
CA SER A 573 10.59 -28.82 -19.18
C SER A 573 9.30 -28.15 -19.65
N GLY A 574 8.89 -27.05 -19.01
CA GLY A 574 7.69 -26.29 -19.34
C GLY A 574 8.01 -24.90 -19.86
N SER A 575 7.39 -23.85 -19.27
CA SER A 575 7.64 -22.48 -19.71
C SER A 575 9.03 -21.95 -19.35
N ASN A 576 9.78 -22.64 -18.48
CA ASN A 576 11.11 -22.25 -17.99
C ASN A 576 11.18 -20.85 -17.33
N ALA A 577 10.07 -20.35 -16.75
CA ALA A 577 10.07 -19.08 -16.04
C ALA A 577 10.98 -19.08 -14.80
N ALA A 578 11.20 -20.25 -14.18
CA ALA A 578 12.13 -20.38 -13.05
C ALA A 578 13.54 -19.88 -13.39
N SER A 579 13.97 -19.96 -14.65
CA SER A 579 15.29 -19.49 -15.10
C SER A 579 15.50 -17.97 -15.04
N GLN A 580 14.43 -17.19 -14.90
CA GLN A 580 14.51 -15.72 -14.79
C GLN A 580 15.10 -15.29 -13.42
N TYR A 581 14.94 -16.14 -12.40
CA TYR A 581 15.49 -15.91 -11.06
C TYR A 581 17.00 -16.18 -10.97
N GLY A 582 17.62 -15.77 -9.86
CA GLY A 582 19.03 -16.12 -9.55
C GLY A 582 19.27 -17.63 -9.60
N PRO A 583 20.47 -18.11 -10.02
CA PRO A 583 20.71 -19.55 -10.25
C PRO A 583 20.34 -20.48 -9.08
N VAL A 584 20.50 -20.01 -7.84
CA VAL A 584 20.11 -20.76 -6.64
C VAL A 584 18.60 -20.93 -6.55
N LEU A 585 17.83 -19.86 -6.80
CA LEU A 585 16.38 -19.90 -6.83
C LEU A 585 15.86 -20.66 -8.04
N ALA A 586 16.44 -20.45 -9.23
CA ALA A 586 16.09 -21.19 -10.43
C ALA A 586 16.20 -22.71 -10.19
N LYS A 587 17.29 -23.17 -9.55
CA LYS A 587 17.45 -24.58 -9.16
C LYS A 587 16.42 -25.00 -8.11
N ARG A 588 16.20 -24.20 -7.07
CA ARG A 588 15.25 -24.52 -5.98
C ARG A 588 13.81 -24.62 -6.49
N PHE A 589 13.37 -23.65 -7.29
CA PHE A 589 12.04 -23.58 -7.86
C PHE A 589 11.81 -24.60 -8.98
N SER A 590 12.88 -25.15 -9.57
CA SER A 590 12.78 -26.25 -10.53
C SER A 590 12.79 -27.65 -9.88
N ASP A 591 13.08 -27.75 -8.58
CA ASP A 591 13.05 -29.01 -7.84
C ASP A 591 11.79 -29.09 -6.98
N PRO A 592 10.83 -29.99 -7.30
CA PRO A 592 9.58 -30.07 -6.55
C PRO A 592 9.78 -30.48 -5.08
N LYS A 593 10.92 -31.08 -4.72
CA LYS A 593 11.25 -31.42 -3.32
C LYS A 593 11.80 -30.23 -2.53
N ALA A 594 12.31 -29.20 -3.22
CA ALA A 594 12.96 -28.05 -2.60
C ALA A 594 12.14 -26.76 -2.71
N VAL A 595 11.21 -26.66 -3.69
CA VAL A 595 10.27 -25.55 -3.79
C VAL A 595 9.38 -25.49 -2.54
N PRO A 596 9.17 -24.31 -1.94
CA PRO A 596 8.19 -24.15 -0.88
C PRO A 596 6.78 -24.58 -1.32
N GLU A 597 6.04 -25.28 -0.46
CA GLU A 597 4.70 -25.78 -0.82
C GLU A 597 3.71 -24.65 -1.16
N ASN A 598 3.87 -23.48 -0.55
CA ASN A 598 3.06 -22.29 -0.84
C ASN A 598 3.35 -21.67 -2.23
N LEU A 599 4.33 -22.19 -2.98
CA LEU A 599 4.64 -21.80 -4.36
C LEU A 599 4.70 -23.01 -5.31
N LEU A 600 4.35 -24.21 -4.84
CA LEU A 600 4.52 -25.45 -5.58
C LEU A 600 3.78 -25.42 -6.93
N LEU A 601 2.48 -25.09 -6.90
CA LEU A 601 1.62 -25.12 -8.09
C LEU A 601 1.86 -23.91 -9.01
N TRP A 602 2.65 -22.94 -8.55
CA TRP A 602 3.16 -21.88 -9.39
C TRP A 602 4.23 -22.44 -10.34
N PHE A 603 5.17 -23.24 -9.85
CA PHE A 603 6.31 -23.72 -10.65
C PHE A 603 6.12 -25.09 -11.28
N HIS A 604 5.17 -25.89 -10.77
CA HIS A 604 5.00 -27.27 -11.20
C HIS A 604 3.55 -27.66 -11.46
N HIS A 605 3.34 -28.46 -12.51
CA HIS A 605 2.17 -29.33 -12.63
C HIS A 605 2.45 -30.63 -11.86
N MET A 606 1.55 -30.99 -10.93
CA MET A 606 1.76 -32.07 -9.97
C MET A 606 0.57 -33.03 -9.96
N SER A 607 0.88 -34.32 -9.83
CA SER A 607 -0.15 -35.34 -9.64
C SER A 607 -0.93 -35.10 -8.35
N TRP A 608 -2.24 -35.28 -8.42
CA TRP A 608 -3.12 -35.19 -7.25
C TRP A 608 -2.77 -36.18 -6.11
N ASP A 609 -2.09 -37.29 -6.42
CA ASP A 609 -1.66 -38.30 -5.44
C ASP A 609 -0.32 -37.99 -4.77
N ARG A 610 0.35 -36.91 -5.20
CA ARG A 610 1.60 -36.47 -4.59
C ARG A 610 1.43 -36.30 -3.08
N ARG A 611 2.36 -36.87 -2.30
CA ARG A 611 2.40 -36.66 -0.86
C ARG A 611 3.04 -35.31 -0.53
N MET A 612 2.32 -34.50 0.24
CA MET A 612 2.77 -33.22 0.77
C MET A 612 3.52 -33.43 2.09
N ALA A 613 4.14 -32.39 2.63
CA ALA A 613 4.89 -32.44 3.88
C ALA A 613 4.03 -32.89 5.08
N SER A 614 2.72 -32.62 5.03
CA SER A 614 1.72 -33.10 6.01
C SER A 614 1.46 -34.61 5.97
N GLY A 615 1.92 -35.31 4.92
CA GLY A 615 1.57 -36.70 4.62
C GLY A 615 0.24 -36.87 3.85
N ARG A 616 -0.56 -35.81 3.70
CA ARG A 616 -1.76 -35.82 2.83
C ARG A 616 -1.37 -35.93 1.37
N THR A 617 -2.29 -36.41 0.53
CA THR A 617 -2.16 -36.22 -0.92
C THR A 617 -2.38 -34.76 -1.27
N LEU A 618 -1.90 -34.30 -2.43
CA LEU A 618 -2.10 -32.93 -2.90
C LEU A 618 -3.60 -32.55 -2.95
N TRP A 619 -4.47 -33.47 -3.38
CA TRP A 619 -5.92 -33.26 -3.33
C TRP A 619 -6.43 -33.00 -1.90
N ALA A 620 -6.04 -33.86 -0.95
CA ALA A 620 -6.48 -33.71 0.44
C ALA A 620 -5.86 -32.49 1.13
N GLU A 621 -4.64 -32.10 0.75
CA GLU A 621 -4.00 -30.88 1.25
C GLU A 621 -4.71 -29.63 0.71
N LEU A 622 -5.03 -29.58 -0.59
CA LEU A 622 -5.78 -28.49 -1.20
C LEU A 622 -7.12 -28.26 -0.49
N VAL A 623 -7.89 -29.33 -0.28
CA VAL A 623 -9.17 -29.26 0.46
C VAL A 623 -8.96 -28.78 1.90
N ALA A 624 -7.91 -29.25 2.59
CA ALA A 624 -7.61 -28.83 3.95
C ALA A 624 -7.23 -27.35 4.07
N HIS A 625 -6.55 -26.78 3.07
CA HIS A 625 -6.30 -25.34 3.00
C HIS A 625 -7.61 -24.54 2.88
N TYR A 626 -8.49 -24.91 1.94
CA TYR A 626 -9.78 -24.25 1.80
C TYR A 626 -10.62 -24.28 3.09
N ASP A 627 -10.68 -25.42 3.77
CA ASP A 627 -11.35 -25.55 5.08
C ASP A 627 -10.69 -24.68 6.16
N ARG A 628 -9.35 -24.64 6.19
CA ARG A 628 -8.59 -23.84 7.15
C ARG A 628 -8.84 -22.35 6.99
N GLY A 629 -8.90 -21.85 5.76
CA GLY A 629 -9.18 -20.43 5.50
C GLY A 629 -10.55 -20.01 6.04
N VAL A 630 -11.58 -20.84 5.85
CA VAL A 630 -12.92 -20.61 6.41
C VAL A 630 -12.92 -20.65 7.95
N ALA A 631 -12.21 -21.62 8.53
CA ALA A 631 -12.08 -21.75 9.98
C ALA A 631 -11.35 -20.54 10.60
N GLU A 632 -10.33 -20.01 9.94
CA GLU A 632 -9.59 -18.83 10.41
C GLU A 632 -10.48 -17.58 10.43
N VAL A 633 -11.34 -17.38 9.42
CA VAL A 633 -12.31 -16.28 9.44
C VAL A 633 -13.30 -16.43 10.61
N ALA A 634 -13.77 -17.64 10.90
CA ALA A 634 -14.62 -17.88 12.07
C ALA A 634 -13.89 -17.60 13.39
N ALA A 635 -12.59 -17.91 13.47
CA ALA A 635 -11.76 -17.56 14.63
C ALA A 635 -11.61 -16.04 14.77
N MET A 636 -11.43 -15.30 13.67
CA MET A 636 -11.42 -13.83 13.66
C MET A 636 -12.76 -13.26 14.14
N GLN A 637 -13.90 -13.82 13.72
CA GLN A 637 -15.23 -13.42 14.23
C GLN A 637 -15.34 -13.60 15.75
N ALA A 638 -14.97 -14.77 16.26
CA ALA A 638 -15.04 -15.06 17.70
C ALA A 638 -14.12 -14.14 18.50
N GLN A 639 -12.91 -13.88 17.99
CA GLN A 639 -11.95 -12.98 18.62
C GLN A 639 -12.44 -11.54 18.63
N TRP A 640 -13.00 -11.04 17.52
CA TRP A 640 -13.61 -9.71 17.48
C TRP A 640 -14.78 -9.59 18.44
N ALA A 641 -15.68 -10.56 18.47
CA ALA A 641 -16.83 -10.56 19.37
C ALA A 641 -16.43 -10.45 20.85
N ALA A 642 -15.31 -11.07 21.26
CA ALA A 642 -14.78 -10.94 22.62
C ALA A 642 -14.27 -9.52 22.96
N MET A 643 -14.09 -8.65 21.97
CA MET A 643 -13.60 -7.28 22.13
C MET A 643 -14.72 -6.23 22.28
N GLN A 644 -16.00 -6.60 22.26
CA GLN A 644 -17.14 -5.67 22.26
C GLN A 644 -17.06 -4.54 23.31
N ARG A 645 -16.45 -4.78 24.48
CA ARG A 645 -16.31 -3.80 25.57
C ARG A 645 -15.00 -3.01 25.54
N GLN A 646 -14.12 -3.27 24.58
CA GLN A 646 -12.78 -2.68 24.47
C GLN A 646 -12.67 -1.68 23.31
N VAL A 647 -13.65 -1.66 22.42
CA VAL A 647 -13.74 -0.78 21.26
C VAL A 647 -15.08 -0.03 21.27
N ASP A 648 -15.21 1.05 20.53
CA ASP A 648 -16.48 1.77 20.41
C ASP A 648 -17.53 0.95 19.65
N ALA A 649 -18.81 1.22 19.96
CA ALA A 649 -19.93 0.42 19.48
C ALA A 649 -20.15 0.51 17.95
N GLU A 650 -19.84 1.65 17.35
CA GLU A 650 -20.08 1.89 15.92
C GLU A 650 -19.11 1.09 15.06
N ARG A 651 -17.80 1.26 15.28
CA ARG A 651 -16.79 0.48 14.57
C ARG A 651 -16.83 -0.99 14.93
N PHE A 652 -17.22 -1.34 16.17
CA PHE A 652 -17.49 -2.73 16.55
C PHE A 652 -18.56 -3.38 15.69
N ALA A 653 -19.70 -2.69 15.52
CA ALA A 653 -20.82 -3.20 14.75
C ALA A 653 -20.47 -3.34 13.26
N GLU A 654 -19.81 -2.33 12.68
CA GLU A 654 -19.36 -2.35 11.28
C GLU A 654 -18.42 -3.53 11.01
N VAL A 655 -17.33 -3.66 11.79
CA VAL A 655 -16.37 -4.76 11.62
C VAL A 655 -17.02 -6.12 11.84
N SER A 656 -17.97 -6.24 12.78
CA SER A 656 -18.72 -7.49 12.99
C SER A 656 -19.53 -7.89 11.76
N GLN A 657 -20.18 -6.93 11.11
CA GLN A 657 -20.96 -7.16 9.89
C GLN A 657 -20.05 -7.52 8.71
N PHE A 658 -18.91 -6.85 8.55
CA PHE A 658 -17.95 -7.15 7.49
C PHE A 658 -17.29 -8.52 7.68
N LEU A 659 -16.92 -8.92 8.90
CA LEU A 659 -16.44 -10.27 9.16
C LEU A 659 -17.52 -11.34 8.89
N ALA A 660 -18.80 -11.03 9.07
CA ALA A 660 -19.89 -11.93 8.68
C ALA A 660 -19.99 -12.09 7.16
N ILE A 661 -19.86 -10.99 6.40
CA ILE A 661 -19.74 -11.01 4.94
C ILE A 661 -18.54 -11.86 4.52
N GLN A 662 -17.35 -11.58 5.07
CA GLN A 662 -16.13 -12.34 4.80
C GLN A 662 -16.30 -13.83 5.09
N ARG A 663 -16.99 -14.21 6.17
CA ARG A 663 -17.24 -15.62 6.51
C ARG A 663 -18.14 -16.30 5.48
N GLN A 664 -19.16 -15.59 4.98
CA GLN A 664 -20.04 -16.10 3.94
C GLN A 664 -19.31 -16.24 2.60
N GLU A 665 -18.50 -15.25 2.23
CA GLU A 665 -17.74 -15.27 1.00
C GLU A 665 -16.60 -16.29 1.03
N ALA A 666 -15.89 -16.45 2.16
CA ALA A 666 -14.90 -17.52 2.33
C ALA A 666 -15.53 -18.90 2.15
N GLN A 667 -16.77 -19.11 2.65
CA GLN A 667 -17.52 -20.34 2.41
C GLN A 667 -17.82 -20.53 0.92
N TRP A 668 -18.26 -19.48 0.24
CA TRP A 668 -18.56 -19.50 -1.19
C TRP A 668 -17.32 -19.88 -2.01
N TRP A 669 -16.18 -19.24 -1.75
CA TRP A 669 -14.91 -19.55 -2.37
C TRP A 669 -14.51 -21.02 -2.14
N ARG A 670 -14.53 -21.48 -0.87
CA ARG A 670 -14.22 -22.86 -0.49
C ARG A 670 -15.09 -23.87 -1.23
N ASP A 671 -16.41 -23.69 -1.21
CA ASP A 671 -17.33 -24.64 -1.81
C ASP A 671 -17.23 -24.66 -3.34
N ALA A 672 -17.13 -23.50 -3.97
CA ALA A 672 -17.04 -23.39 -5.43
C ALA A 672 -15.75 -24.02 -5.97
N CYS A 673 -14.61 -23.74 -5.33
CA CYS A 673 -13.32 -24.29 -5.73
C CYS A 673 -13.25 -25.81 -5.50
N ILE A 674 -13.69 -26.31 -4.33
CA ILE A 674 -13.71 -27.76 -4.06
C ILE A 674 -14.64 -28.48 -5.02
N ALA A 675 -15.85 -27.96 -5.27
CA ALA A 675 -16.80 -28.58 -6.19
C ALA A 675 -16.23 -28.69 -7.61
N TYR A 676 -15.58 -27.63 -8.09
CA TYR A 676 -14.95 -27.62 -9.41
C TYR A 676 -13.76 -28.59 -9.51
N PHE A 677 -12.80 -28.53 -8.58
CA PHE A 677 -11.63 -29.40 -8.66
C PHE A 677 -11.96 -30.88 -8.39
N ALA A 678 -13.00 -31.17 -7.60
CA ALA A 678 -13.53 -32.53 -7.46
C ALA A 678 -14.12 -33.06 -8.78
N GLU A 679 -14.90 -32.23 -9.49
CA GLU A 679 -15.47 -32.56 -10.81
C GLU A 679 -14.37 -32.83 -11.84
N VAL A 680 -13.37 -31.94 -11.94
CA VAL A 680 -12.26 -32.04 -12.90
C VAL A 680 -11.36 -33.25 -12.61
N SER A 681 -11.01 -33.47 -11.34
CA SER A 681 -10.11 -34.56 -10.94
C SER A 681 -10.80 -35.93 -10.89
N GLY A 682 -12.13 -35.97 -10.74
CA GLY A 682 -12.90 -37.19 -10.49
C GLY A 682 -12.65 -37.82 -9.12
N ARG A 683 -12.07 -37.07 -8.16
CA ARG A 683 -11.69 -37.57 -6.85
C ARG A 683 -12.83 -37.45 -5.83
N PRO A 684 -12.98 -38.45 -4.94
CA PRO A 684 -13.92 -38.32 -3.83
C PRO A 684 -13.44 -37.25 -2.85
N ILE A 685 -14.39 -36.59 -2.20
CA ILE A 685 -14.12 -35.70 -1.08
C ILE A 685 -13.42 -36.52 0.04
N PRO A 686 -12.31 -36.03 0.64
CA PRO A 686 -11.63 -36.73 1.71
C PRO A 686 -12.55 -37.05 2.90
N ALA A 687 -12.30 -38.17 3.59
CA ALA A 687 -13.08 -38.56 4.76
C ALA A 687 -13.03 -37.48 5.86
N GLY A 688 -14.18 -37.18 6.45
CA GLY A 688 -14.31 -36.17 7.50
C GLY A 688 -14.47 -34.72 7.01
N VAL A 689 -14.36 -34.47 5.70
CA VAL A 689 -14.64 -33.15 5.10
C VAL A 689 -16.12 -33.04 4.75
N THR A 690 -16.74 -31.92 5.13
CA THR A 690 -18.11 -31.61 4.71
C THR A 690 -18.12 -31.31 3.20
N PRO A 691 -18.86 -32.07 2.37
CA PRO A 691 -18.92 -31.80 0.94
C PRO A 691 -19.57 -30.43 0.65
N PRO A 692 -19.24 -29.78 -0.48
CA PRO A 692 -19.98 -28.60 -0.94
C PRO A 692 -21.49 -28.91 -1.01
N PRO A 693 -22.36 -28.00 -0.55
CA PRO A 693 -23.81 -28.24 -0.52
C PRO A 693 -24.45 -28.32 -1.92
N HIS A 694 -23.75 -27.83 -2.94
CA HIS A 694 -24.23 -27.81 -4.32
C HIS A 694 -23.15 -28.33 -5.30
N PRO A 695 -23.55 -28.84 -6.48
CA PRO A 695 -22.60 -29.22 -7.52
C PRO A 695 -21.91 -28.00 -8.16
N ALA A 696 -20.81 -28.20 -8.89
CA ALA A 696 -20.07 -27.11 -9.54
C ALA A 696 -20.96 -26.30 -10.52
N SER A 697 -21.94 -26.92 -11.16
CA SER A 697 -22.90 -26.25 -12.05
C SER A 697 -23.71 -25.15 -11.36
N TYR A 698 -24.01 -25.30 -10.08
CA TYR A 698 -24.68 -24.26 -9.29
C TYR A 698 -23.79 -23.03 -9.15
N TYR A 699 -22.54 -23.21 -8.72
CA TYR A 699 -21.59 -22.10 -8.54
C TYR A 699 -21.24 -21.42 -9.87
N LYS A 700 -21.08 -22.21 -10.95
CA LYS A 700 -20.90 -21.71 -12.33
C LYS A 700 -22.05 -20.81 -12.79
N ALA A 701 -23.26 -20.96 -12.25
CA ALA A 701 -24.43 -20.17 -12.61
C ALA A 701 -24.56 -18.84 -11.84
N ILE A 702 -23.78 -18.63 -10.77
CA ILE A 702 -23.81 -17.38 -10.00
C ILE A 702 -23.31 -16.23 -10.88
N ARG A 703 -24.00 -15.08 -10.81
CA ARG A 703 -23.66 -13.86 -11.55
C ARG A 703 -23.66 -12.66 -10.60
N THR A 704 -22.60 -11.87 -10.66
CA THR A 704 -22.40 -10.66 -9.85
C THR A 704 -22.11 -9.46 -10.75
N PRO A 705 -23.06 -9.05 -11.62
CA PRO A 705 -22.81 -7.99 -12.61
C PRO A 705 -22.52 -6.62 -11.98
N TRP A 706 -22.99 -6.40 -10.75
CA TRP A 706 -22.87 -5.14 -10.00
C TRP A 706 -21.83 -5.21 -8.87
N ALA A 707 -20.90 -6.16 -8.93
CA ALA A 707 -19.81 -6.20 -7.98
C ALA A 707 -19.00 -4.88 -8.03
N PRO A 708 -18.59 -4.31 -6.87
CA PRO A 708 -17.81 -3.08 -6.80
C PRO A 708 -16.54 -3.10 -7.66
N GLY A 709 -16.08 -1.93 -8.09
CA GLY A 709 -14.84 -1.79 -8.87
C GLY A 709 -14.93 -2.27 -10.32
N ASN A 710 -16.11 -2.66 -10.79
CA ASN A 710 -16.43 -2.82 -12.21
C ASN A 710 -16.87 -1.46 -12.78
N GLY A 711 -16.23 -0.99 -13.86
CA GLY A 711 -16.45 0.36 -14.43
C GLY A 711 -17.76 0.53 -15.18
N LYS A 712 -18.83 -0.14 -14.75
CA LYS A 712 -20.16 -0.14 -15.36
C LYS A 712 -21.23 0.32 -14.38
#